data_AF-A0A0B7FKT4-F1
#
_entry.id   AF-A0A0B7FKT4-F1
#
_cell.length_a   1.000
_cell.length_b   1.000
_cell.length_c   1.000
_cell.angle_alpha   90.00
_cell.angle_beta   90.00
_cell.angle_gamma   90.00
#
_symmetry.space_group_name_H-M   'P 1'
#
loop_
_entity.id
_entity.type
_entity.pdbx_description
1 polymer ?
#
loop_
_entity_poly.entity_id
_entity_poly.type
_entity_poly.pdbx_seq_one_letter_code
_entity_poly.pdbx_strand_id
1 'polypeptide(L)'
;MPGNHRVTFAPSRLESSPILKNNPSFNLFPSPKLSIEELNSQVSALRAELRDGRLLQARQCHELNQEAARVGDLTRKYQELRQERQELKAKLGYERGNVTATQKRLNVAVKNHAEAQDKCARTMVECERLRILNEQLSLLNEKLGASKSQVDADFQEKITEIECVFQNKVEERESAFMRELEGTRERLASERIEETKALKKELDCRDARIKKLEHDLIRQCEINAMFTVDYERDTQSAQPHSTGLFLIVHKKNLILGLIMDIDVAEEIRELVPKAEEVLVEYIAGYIEDADEDEDIVTVTRSFLESPAEGGNEAGLEKLLVKIERYLEEKRIADGKARQPKLTRLDKVVDMSQAPAMSSTIAMSEGVDLSSINKGKASRVDLKKLEKAEAKLKAKIEKRSRRDLYEGSKLIDMQKKQQSYEEMFLKVNSLEARTAGKGKSKDIHLPAIDVTFGSNRILQSASLTLAYGRRYGLIGRNGVGKSTLLRHIALREVPVPAHITILFVEQEIVGDDTTALESVLKADVWRDRLLREEKSLNERLLKLEEAGGDDRAADEAKEELSTQLADVHTRLAEMEAESGPARAALLLAGLGFSESDQHKATRTFSGGWRMRLALARALFVKPDLLMLDEPSNHIDLNALAWLEDYLQTWPSTLLVVSHDRAFLDAVATDIVHQHSSRLDYYKGNFTQFYATKTERDRNARKEYETQMAYRAHLQAFIDRWRYNANRAAQAQSKIKILEKLPELEPPEEEETEKFKFPETEKISPPLLQLSEVSFGYSPDNIILREVNIDIGLESRIAVVGPNGAGKSTMIKLLIGELNPMGGQVNRNGRLRVAYFGQHHLETLNPAMSPVAFLASRFPGKSEQEYRQHLGAFGITGLTGLQTIGTLSGGQKSRVAFSILSMQRPHLLLLDEPTNHLDIEGLDALMNALQSWNGGVILISHDERFITTVSNELWVCGDGKIMKYKGDVQAYKSLIVSNLKQKP
;
A
#
# COMPACT_ATOMS: atom_id res chain seq x y z
N MET A 1 -60.68 -34.25 48.89
CA MET A 1 -61.38 -35.12 49.87
C MET A 1 -60.41 -36.19 50.36
N PRO A 2 -60.63 -36.80 51.54
CA PRO A 2 -59.56 -37.41 52.38
C PRO A 2 -59.16 -38.83 51.92
N GLY A 3 -58.18 -39.51 52.51
CA GLY A 3 -57.36 -39.25 53.71
C GLY A 3 -57.05 -40.57 54.44
N ASN A 4 -56.53 -40.51 55.68
CA ASN A 4 -56.24 -41.65 56.59
C ASN A 4 -55.10 -42.61 56.14
N HIS A 5 -54.43 -43.38 57.02
CA HIS A 5 -53.95 -43.08 58.38
C HIS A 5 -52.82 -44.06 58.80
N ARG A 6 -51.91 -43.58 59.66
CA ARG A 6 -51.16 -44.27 60.74
C ARG A 6 -50.76 -45.78 60.65
N VAL A 7 -49.43 -45.98 60.79
CA VAL A 7 -48.76 -46.83 61.84
C VAL A 7 -48.73 -48.37 61.69
N THR A 8 -47.52 -48.85 61.31
CA THR A 8 -46.78 -50.08 61.71
C THR A 8 -47.48 -51.42 62.01
N PHE A 9 -46.95 -52.51 61.42
CA PHE A 9 -46.39 -53.69 62.14
C PHE A 9 -45.51 -54.56 61.20
N ALA A 10 -44.78 -55.55 61.75
CA ALA A 10 -43.86 -56.51 61.06
C ALA A 10 -44.50 -57.94 61.03
N PRO A 11 -43.90 -59.05 60.49
CA PRO A 11 -42.52 -59.33 60.06
C PRO A 11 -42.46 -60.08 58.67
N SER A 12 -41.59 -61.03 58.24
CA SER A 12 -40.41 -61.77 58.79
C SER A 12 -39.54 -62.48 57.71
N ARG A 13 -38.21 -62.43 57.89
CA ARG A 13 -37.14 -63.46 57.64
C ARG A 13 -36.89 -64.15 56.26
N LEU A 14 -35.59 -64.46 56.05
CA LEU A 14 -34.95 -65.38 55.08
C LEU A 14 -35.04 -64.88 53.61
N GLU A 15 -33.97 -64.54 52.87
CA GLU A 15 -32.50 -64.57 53.12
C GLU A 15 -31.82 -63.35 52.41
N SER A 16 -30.51 -63.07 52.48
CA SER A 16 -29.33 -63.83 52.96
C SER A 16 -28.32 -62.95 53.74
N SER A 17 -27.01 -63.24 53.71
CA SER A 17 -25.90 -62.49 54.34
C SER A 17 -24.54 -62.93 53.74
N PRO A 18 -23.37 -62.34 54.10
CA PRO A 18 -23.07 -61.12 54.89
C PRO A 18 -22.38 -60.07 53.95
N ILE A 19 -21.52 -59.08 54.29
CA ILE A 19 -20.80 -58.62 55.50
C ILE A 19 -20.85 -57.06 55.54
N LEU A 20 -20.77 -56.47 56.74
CA LEU A 20 -20.52 -55.03 56.97
C LEU A 20 -19.16 -54.82 57.66
N LYS A 21 -18.45 -53.72 57.36
CA LYS A 21 -18.09 -52.65 58.34
C LYS A 21 -17.13 -51.58 57.80
N ASN A 22 -17.42 -50.35 58.24
CA ASN A 22 -16.53 -49.29 58.74
C ASN A 22 -15.11 -49.13 58.15
N ASN A 23 -14.78 -47.89 57.79
CA ASN A 23 -13.56 -47.25 58.30
C ASN A 23 -13.82 -45.75 58.58
N PRO A 24 -13.18 -45.14 59.61
CA PRO A 24 -13.49 -43.79 60.06
C PRO A 24 -12.68 -42.71 59.34
N SER A 25 -13.17 -41.48 59.40
CA SER A 25 -12.38 -40.27 59.18
C SER A 25 -11.38 -40.02 60.30
N PHE A 26 -10.17 -39.54 60.00
CA PHE A 26 -9.65 -38.28 60.58
C PHE A 26 -8.47 -37.70 59.77
N ASN A 27 -8.21 -36.40 59.96
CA ASN A 27 -7.24 -35.60 59.21
C ASN A 27 -5.77 -35.92 59.55
N LEU A 28 -4.84 -35.57 58.64
CA LEU A 28 -3.89 -34.45 58.87
C LEU A 28 -3.09 -34.07 57.61
N PHE A 29 -2.53 -32.85 57.64
CA PHE A 29 -1.65 -32.21 56.63
C PHE A 29 -0.19 -32.74 56.75
N PRO A 30 0.78 -32.41 55.85
CA PRO A 30 0.81 -31.31 54.88
C PRO A 30 1.36 -31.62 53.46
N SER A 31 1.50 -30.57 52.64
CA SER A 31 2.46 -30.50 51.53
C SER A 31 3.91 -30.48 52.03
N PRO A 32 4.88 -30.83 51.17
CA PRO A 32 6.00 -29.91 50.99
C PRO A 32 6.51 -29.78 49.54
N LYS A 33 7.22 -28.67 49.28
CA LYS A 33 8.30 -28.67 48.27
C LYS A 33 9.43 -29.49 48.88
N LEU A 34 9.79 -30.64 48.30
CA LEU A 34 10.85 -31.50 48.84
C LEU A 34 12.18 -30.75 48.94
N SER A 35 12.60 -30.51 50.18
CA SER A 35 13.94 -30.04 50.52
C SER A 35 14.97 -31.17 50.36
N ILE A 36 16.25 -30.79 50.27
CA ILE A 36 17.36 -31.75 50.20
C ILE A 36 17.43 -32.61 51.48
N GLU A 37 16.98 -32.08 52.63
CA GLU A 37 16.93 -32.82 53.89
C GLU A 37 15.83 -33.90 53.91
N GLU A 38 14.65 -33.62 53.33
CA GLU A 38 13.58 -34.62 53.18
C GLU A 38 13.97 -35.73 52.20
N LEU A 39 14.67 -35.39 51.11
CA LEU A 39 15.27 -36.38 50.21
C LEU A 39 16.31 -37.26 50.93
N ASN A 40 17.19 -36.68 51.74
CA ASN A 40 18.14 -37.43 52.56
C ASN A 40 17.44 -38.30 53.62
N SER A 41 16.31 -37.86 54.17
CA SER A 41 15.48 -38.64 55.10
C SER A 41 14.87 -39.88 54.40
N GLN A 42 14.31 -39.72 53.20
CA GLN A 42 13.78 -40.84 52.41
C GLN A 42 14.87 -41.83 51.96
N VAL A 43 16.07 -41.33 51.62
CA VAL A 43 17.25 -42.17 51.38
C VAL A 43 17.69 -42.89 52.66
N SER A 44 17.53 -42.28 53.83
CA SER A 44 17.82 -42.92 55.13
C SER A 44 16.83 -44.06 55.45
N ALA A 45 15.55 -43.90 55.10
CA ALA A 45 14.53 -44.95 55.22
C ALA A 45 14.85 -46.16 54.31
N LEU A 46 15.18 -45.92 53.04
CA LEU A 46 15.63 -46.97 52.12
C LEU A 46 16.93 -47.65 52.61
N ARG A 47 17.83 -46.91 53.26
CA ARG A 47 19.04 -47.44 53.94
C ARG A 47 18.74 -48.21 55.23
N ALA A 48 17.50 -48.27 55.71
CA ALA A 48 17.07 -49.20 56.75
C ALA A 48 16.57 -50.51 56.12
N GLU A 49 15.64 -50.42 55.16
CA GLU A 49 15.07 -51.58 54.45
C GLU A 49 16.14 -52.41 53.72
N LEU A 50 17.17 -51.78 53.15
CA LEU A 50 18.29 -52.45 52.48
C LEU A 50 19.26 -53.19 53.43
N ARG A 51 19.11 -53.13 54.76
CA ARG A 51 20.02 -53.82 55.70
C ARG A 51 19.73 -55.30 55.88
N ASP A 52 18.47 -55.70 55.74
CA ASP A 52 18.04 -57.09 55.96
C ASP A 52 18.27 -57.98 54.72
N GLY A 53 18.79 -57.41 53.62
CA GLY A 53 19.02 -58.04 52.31
C GLY A 53 20.47 -58.49 52.02
N ARG A 54 21.05 -59.37 52.84
CA ARG A 54 22.26 -60.19 52.52
C ARG A 54 23.42 -59.51 51.74
N LEU A 55 24.24 -58.72 52.43
CA LEU A 55 25.72 -58.61 52.40
C LEU A 55 26.56 -58.56 51.09
N LEU A 56 26.13 -59.04 49.91
CA LEU A 56 26.91 -58.93 48.66
C LEU A 56 26.74 -57.55 47.99
N GLN A 57 25.57 -56.92 48.16
CA GLN A 57 25.18 -55.66 47.50
C GLN A 57 25.91 -54.42 48.04
N ALA A 58 26.58 -54.50 49.19
CA ALA A 58 27.07 -53.34 49.93
C ALA A 58 28.18 -52.53 49.22
N ARG A 59 29.01 -53.15 48.36
CA ARG A 59 30.05 -52.45 47.59
C ARG A 59 29.47 -51.67 46.41
N GLN A 60 28.73 -52.33 45.53
CA GLN A 60 28.10 -51.71 44.35
C GLN A 60 27.14 -50.59 44.76
N CYS A 61 26.35 -50.78 45.82
CA CYS A 61 25.51 -49.73 46.39
C CYS A 61 26.31 -48.52 46.91
N HIS A 62 27.56 -48.70 47.37
CA HIS A 62 28.39 -47.57 47.79
C HIS A 62 28.89 -46.75 46.59
N GLU A 63 29.34 -47.43 45.52
CA GLU A 63 29.83 -46.80 44.28
C GLU A 63 28.71 -46.03 43.58
N LEU A 64 27.51 -46.63 43.45
CA LEU A 64 26.31 -45.95 42.94
C LEU A 64 25.93 -44.71 43.78
N ASN A 65 26.10 -44.74 45.12
CA ASN A 65 25.88 -43.56 45.97
C ASN A 65 26.94 -42.46 45.73
N GLN A 66 28.18 -42.81 45.35
CA GLN A 66 29.22 -41.82 45.05
C GLN A 66 28.99 -41.14 43.69
N GLU A 67 28.66 -41.90 42.64
CA GLU A 67 28.39 -41.30 41.31
C GLU A 67 27.08 -40.48 41.29
N ALA A 68 26.06 -40.88 42.05
CA ALA A 68 24.86 -40.08 42.25
C ALA A 68 25.15 -38.74 42.95
N ALA A 69 26.08 -38.71 43.91
CA ALA A 69 26.51 -37.46 44.56
C ALA A 69 27.24 -36.52 43.58
N ARG A 70 28.12 -37.05 42.71
CA ARG A 70 28.82 -36.25 41.69
C ARG A 70 27.87 -35.61 40.68
N VAL A 71 26.81 -36.32 40.27
CA VAL A 71 25.74 -35.76 39.41
C VAL A 71 25.03 -34.61 40.12
N GLY A 72 24.79 -34.72 41.43
CA GLY A 72 24.26 -33.61 42.25
C GLY A 72 25.17 -32.38 42.26
N ASP A 73 26.47 -32.57 42.52
CA ASP A 73 27.45 -31.47 42.56
C ASP A 73 27.61 -30.77 41.20
N LEU A 74 27.58 -31.53 40.10
CA LEU A 74 27.63 -30.98 38.73
C LEU A 74 26.34 -30.22 38.38
N THR A 75 25.18 -30.78 38.72
CA THR A 75 23.87 -30.12 38.52
C THR A 75 23.79 -28.79 39.28
N ARG A 76 24.33 -28.74 40.50
CA ARG A 76 24.38 -27.51 41.30
C ARG A 76 25.25 -26.44 40.64
N LYS A 77 26.48 -26.78 40.22
CA LYS A 77 27.39 -25.85 39.53
C LYS A 77 26.81 -25.34 38.20
N TYR A 78 26.07 -26.20 37.50
CA TYR A 78 25.33 -25.83 36.30
C TYR A 78 24.26 -24.78 36.58
N GLN A 79 23.43 -24.97 37.61
CA GLN A 79 22.41 -24.00 38.03
C GLN A 79 23.02 -22.66 38.48
N GLU A 80 24.09 -22.70 39.27
CA GLU A 80 24.82 -21.50 39.74
C GLU A 80 25.35 -20.67 38.55
N LEU A 81 25.98 -21.31 37.55
CA LEU A 81 26.45 -20.64 36.33
C LEU A 81 25.31 -20.17 35.40
N ARG A 82 24.20 -20.93 35.29
CA ARG A 82 23.02 -20.53 34.51
C ARG A 82 22.37 -19.26 35.10
N GLN A 83 22.43 -19.06 36.41
CA GLN A 83 22.00 -17.81 37.05
C GLN A 83 22.96 -16.65 36.77
N GLU A 84 24.27 -16.84 36.92
CA GLU A 84 25.26 -15.79 36.58
C GLU A 84 25.16 -15.33 35.11
N ARG A 85 24.90 -16.27 34.18
CA ARG A 85 24.64 -15.99 32.75
C ARG A 85 23.47 -15.01 32.57
N GLN A 86 22.36 -15.23 33.28
CA GLN A 86 21.18 -14.37 33.17
C GLN A 86 21.45 -12.95 33.68
N GLU A 87 22.16 -12.80 34.80
CA GLU A 87 22.53 -11.48 35.34
C GLU A 87 23.45 -10.69 34.38
N LEU A 88 24.40 -11.36 33.73
CA LEU A 88 25.28 -10.72 32.73
C LEU A 88 24.53 -10.37 31.44
N LYS A 89 23.63 -11.24 30.97
CA LYS A 89 22.77 -10.94 29.80
C LYS A 89 21.87 -9.72 30.08
N ALA A 90 21.37 -9.57 31.31
CA ALA A 90 20.62 -8.38 31.74
C ALA A 90 21.49 -7.09 31.78
N LYS A 91 22.68 -7.16 32.39
CA LYS A 91 23.64 -6.03 32.45
C LYS A 91 24.06 -5.56 31.05
N LEU A 92 24.35 -6.48 30.14
CA LEU A 92 24.70 -6.19 28.74
C LEU A 92 23.53 -5.56 27.96
N GLY A 93 22.29 -5.99 28.24
CA GLY A 93 21.08 -5.38 27.66
C GLY A 93 20.88 -3.93 28.11
N TYR A 94 21.11 -3.64 29.39
CA TYR A 94 20.98 -2.29 29.97
C TYR A 94 21.94 -1.29 29.30
N GLU A 95 23.24 -1.59 29.20
CA GLU A 95 24.19 -0.65 28.57
C GLU A 95 24.01 -0.51 27.05
N ARG A 96 23.57 -1.56 26.33
CA ARG A 96 23.12 -1.40 24.94
C ARG A 96 21.94 -0.42 24.81
N GLY A 97 21.03 -0.43 25.78
CA GLY A 97 19.96 0.57 25.89
C GLY A 97 20.49 2.00 26.09
N ASN A 98 21.49 2.18 26.97
CA ASN A 98 22.10 3.48 27.21
C ASN A 98 22.84 4.03 25.98
N VAL A 99 23.63 3.20 25.29
CA VAL A 99 24.35 3.59 24.06
C VAL A 99 23.38 3.97 22.93
N THR A 100 22.28 3.23 22.75
CA THR A 100 21.26 3.60 21.74
C THR A 100 20.46 4.85 22.13
N ALA A 101 20.33 5.15 23.43
CA ALA A 101 19.70 6.39 23.90
C ALA A 101 20.60 7.63 23.69
N THR A 102 21.91 7.53 23.92
CA THR A 102 22.85 8.62 23.61
C THR A 102 23.00 8.84 22.10
N GLN A 103 23.07 7.77 21.30
CA GLN A 103 23.09 7.88 19.84
C GLN A 103 21.83 8.58 19.28
N LYS A 104 20.64 8.31 19.85
CA LYS A 104 19.41 9.02 19.48
C LYS A 104 19.45 10.52 19.80
N ARG A 105 20.07 10.93 20.93
CA ARG A 105 20.25 12.35 21.27
C ARG A 105 21.21 13.04 20.28
N LEU A 106 22.30 12.38 19.90
CA LEU A 106 23.25 12.87 18.91
C LEU A 106 22.56 13.14 17.55
N ASN A 107 21.77 12.18 17.06
CA ASN A 107 21.05 12.32 15.79
C ASN A 107 20.02 13.47 15.82
N VAL A 108 19.39 13.75 16.97
CA VAL A 108 18.49 14.91 17.13
C VAL A 108 19.26 16.23 17.14
N ALA A 109 20.43 16.30 17.78
CA ALA A 109 21.27 17.49 17.76
C ALA A 109 21.74 17.84 16.34
N VAL A 110 22.19 16.85 15.56
CA VAL A 110 22.57 17.02 14.15
C VAL A 110 21.38 17.50 13.30
N LYS A 111 20.18 16.94 13.48
CA LYS A 111 18.97 17.40 12.76
C LYS A 111 18.64 18.86 13.09
N ASN A 112 18.72 19.25 14.36
CA ASN A 112 18.46 20.63 14.78
C ASN A 112 19.49 21.63 14.21
N HIS A 113 20.75 21.21 14.00
CA HIS A 113 21.76 22.03 13.35
C HIS A 113 21.45 22.23 11.85
N ALA A 114 21.07 21.17 11.14
CA ALA A 114 20.67 21.27 9.73
C ALA A 114 19.46 22.20 9.53
N GLU A 115 18.46 22.14 10.42
CA GLU A 115 17.31 23.06 10.42
C GLU A 115 17.67 24.51 10.77
N ALA A 116 18.82 24.75 11.42
CA ALA A 116 19.35 26.08 11.67
C ALA A 116 20.13 26.63 10.46
N GLN A 117 20.95 25.80 9.81
CA GLN A 117 21.67 26.17 8.58
C GLN A 117 20.71 26.46 7.41
N ASP A 118 19.66 25.66 7.21
CA ASP A 118 18.63 25.93 6.18
C ASP A 118 17.90 27.27 6.42
N LYS A 119 17.59 27.62 7.67
CA LYS A 119 17.05 28.95 8.01
C LYS A 119 18.05 30.07 7.70
N CYS A 120 19.34 29.85 7.99
CA CYS A 120 20.41 30.81 7.73
C CYS A 120 20.61 31.06 6.23
N ALA A 121 20.60 29.99 5.42
CA ALA A 121 20.69 30.07 3.96
C ALA A 121 19.53 30.89 3.36
N ARG A 122 18.30 30.68 3.85
CA ARG A 122 17.13 31.46 3.42
C ARG A 122 17.27 32.95 3.75
N THR A 123 17.77 33.32 4.93
CA THR A 123 18.03 34.73 5.27
C THR A 123 19.13 35.35 4.41
N MET A 124 20.19 34.61 4.05
CA MET A 124 21.21 35.11 3.11
C MET A 124 20.63 35.38 1.72
N VAL A 125 19.77 34.49 1.21
CA VAL A 125 19.07 34.69 -0.08
C VAL A 125 18.12 35.90 -0.02
N GLU A 126 17.46 36.15 1.11
CA GLU A 126 16.62 37.34 1.28
C GLU A 126 17.45 38.64 1.30
N CYS A 127 18.62 38.65 1.95
CA CYS A 127 19.56 39.79 1.93
C CYS A 127 20.09 40.07 0.51
N GLU A 128 20.56 39.05 -0.20
CA GLU A 128 21.09 39.21 -1.56
C GLU A 128 19.99 39.67 -2.54
N ARG A 129 18.75 39.23 -2.33
CA ARG A 129 17.58 39.71 -3.07
C ARG A 129 17.29 41.19 -2.81
N LEU A 130 17.44 41.66 -1.57
CA LEU A 130 17.31 43.09 -1.21
C LEU A 130 18.45 43.93 -1.80
N ARG A 131 19.68 43.39 -1.83
CA ARG A 131 20.85 44.00 -2.48
C ARG A 131 20.59 44.24 -3.98
N ILE A 132 20.16 43.21 -4.70
CA ILE A 132 19.77 43.29 -6.12
C ILE A 132 18.63 44.30 -6.33
N LEU A 133 17.63 44.33 -5.43
CA LEU A 133 16.52 45.29 -5.52
C LEU A 133 17.01 46.74 -5.38
N ASN A 134 17.97 46.98 -4.47
CA ASN A 134 18.54 48.31 -4.26
C ASN A 134 19.43 48.76 -5.43
N GLU A 135 20.19 47.84 -6.02
CA GLU A 135 21.00 48.09 -7.23
C GLU A 135 20.11 48.42 -8.44
N GLN A 136 19.00 47.69 -8.63
CA GLN A 136 17.98 48.00 -9.64
C GLN A 136 17.31 49.35 -9.40
N LEU A 137 17.03 49.71 -8.13
CA LEU A 137 16.49 51.03 -7.77
C LEU A 137 17.49 52.17 -8.01
N SER A 138 18.79 51.93 -7.82
CA SER A 138 19.85 52.91 -8.14
C SER A 138 19.91 53.18 -9.65
N LEU A 139 19.96 52.12 -10.46
CA LEU A 139 19.86 52.17 -11.93
C LEU A 139 18.56 52.84 -12.45
N LEU A 140 17.48 52.80 -11.67
CA LEU A 140 16.23 53.51 -11.96
C LEU A 140 16.32 55.00 -11.60
N ASN A 141 16.91 55.35 -10.45
CA ASN A 141 17.09 56.74 -10.03
C ASN A 141 18.07 57.50 -10.95
N GLU A 142 19.13 56.83 -11.41
CA GLU A 142 20.10 57.39 -12.37
C GLU A 142 19.42 57.76 -13.70
N LYS A 143 18.57 56.87 -14.22
CA LYS A 143 17.74 57.13 -15.42
C LYS A 143 16.68 58.20 -15.23
N LEU A 144 16.35 58.56 -13.99
CA LEU A 144 15.37 59.59 -13.63
C LEU A 144 16.01 60.93 -13.23
N GLY A 145 17.34 61.05 -13.23
CA GLY A 145 18.05 62.32 -13.03
C GLY A 145 17.93 62.91 -11.62
N ALA A 146 17.60 62.10 -10.61
CA ALA A 146 17.42 62.57 -9.23
C ALA A 146 18.72 62.49 -8.43
N SER A 147 19.19 63.62 -7.88
CA SER A 147 20.42 63.67 -7.09
C SER A 147 20.26 62.98 -5.73
N LYS A 148 20.99 61.87 -5.51
CA LYS A 148 21.20 61.24 -4.20
C LYS A 148 22.68 60.93 -4.01
N SER A 149 23.27 61.40 -2.91
CA SER A 149 24.68 61.19 -2.58
C SER A 149 24.91 61.00 -1.07
N GLN A 150 23.94 60.40 -0.37
CA GLN A 150 23.99 60.20 1.09
C GLN A 150 23.20 58.96 1.53
N VAL A 151 21.92 58.86 1.13
CA VAL A 151 20.99 57.81 1.61
C VAL A 151 21.44 56.39 1.24
N ASP A 152 21.96 56.22 0.03
CA ASP A 152 22.29 54.88 -0.49
C ASP A 152 23.57 54.31 0.18
N ALA A 153 24.49 55.18 0.60
CA ALA A 153 25.69 54.80 1.35
C ALA A 153 25.34 54.35 2.78
N ASP A 154 24.54 55.16 3.49
CA ASP A 154 24.00 54.88 4.83
C ASP A 154 23.21 53.56 4.91
N PHE A 155 22.69 53.09 3.77
CA PHE A 155 21.93 51.86 3.64
C PHE A 155 22.82 50.66 3.26
N GLN A 156 23.80 50.85 2.37
CA GLN A 156 24.82 49.83 2.07
C GLN A 156 25.69 49.51 3.29
N GLU A 157 26.09 50.52 4.07
CA GLU A 157 26.86 50.32 5.30
C GLU A 157 26.08 49.47 6.31
N LYS A 158 24.78 49.74 6.51
CA LYS A 158 23.92 48.95 7.39
C LYS A 158 23.66 47.53 6.90
N ILE A 159 23.55 47.29 5.59
CA ILE A 159 23.47 45.93 5.04
C ILE A 159 24.78 45.17 5.34
N THR A 160 25.93 45.79 5.09
CA THR A 160 27.25 45.20 5.33
C THR A 160 27.50 44.94 6.82
N GLU A 161 27.07 45.83 7.70
CA GLU A 161 27.12 45.65 9.16
C GLU A 161 26.23 44.47 9.61
N ILE A 162 25.01 44.35 9.07
CA ILE A 162 24.10 43.23 9.35
C ILE A 162 24.71 41.91 8.86
N GLU A 163 25.22 41.85 7.63
CA GLU A 163 25.90 40.67 7.07
C GLU A 163 27.08 40.24 7.96
N CYS A 164 27.96 41.16 8.32
CA CYS A 164 29.11 40.90 9.19
C CYS A 164 28.70 40.41 10.58
N VAL A 165 27.71 41.05 11.23
CA VAL A 165 27.19 40.65 12.54
C VAL A 165 26.47 39.29 12.49
N PHE A 166 25.85 38.93 11.36
CA PHE A 166 25.20 37.63 11.19
C PHE A 166 26.25 36.52 10.97
N GLN A 167 27.21 36.74 10.08
CA GLN A 167 28.22 35.75 9.72
C GLN A 167 29.13 35.39 10.91
N ASN A 168 29.59 36.38 11.69
CA ASN A 168 30.32 36.12 12.93
C ASN A 168 29.51 35.26 13.93
N LYS A 169 28.19 35.48 14.03
CA LYS A 169 27.29 34.67 14.90
C LYS A 169 27.01 33.27 14.37
N VAL A 170 27.21 33.02 13.08
CA VAL A 170 27.17 31.67 12.48
C VAL A 170 28.46 30.94 12.83
N GLU A 171 29.61 31.54 12.54
CA GLU A 171 30.94 30.95 12.81
C GLU A 171 31.15 30.67 14.31
N GLU A 172 30.71 31.57 15.20
CA GLU A 172 30.75 31.36 16.66
C GLU A 172 29.86 30.17 17.10
N ARG A 173 28.70 29.98 16.46
CA ARG A 173 27.77 28.87 16.75
C ARG A 173 28.26 27.54 16.21
N GLU A 174 28.77 27.50 14.98
CA GLU A 174 29.36 26.28 14.42
C GLU A 174 30.62 25.88 15.23
N SER A 175 31.44 26.85 15.62
CA SER A 175 32.59 26.64 16.51
C SER A 175 32.20 26.19 17.92
N ALA A 176 31.00 26.48 18.40
CA ALA A 176 30.47 25.95 19.66
C ALA A 176 29.93 24.52 19.47
N PHE A 177 29.14 24.28 18.41
CA PHE A 177 28.54 22.98 18.09
C PHE A 177 29.59 21.90 17.80
N MET A 178 30.66 22.23 17.08
CA MET A 178 31.75 21.27 16.79
C MET A 178 32.46 20.82 18.08
N ARG A 179 32.69 21.72 19.03
CA ARG A 179 33.25 21.38 20.35
C ARG A 179 32.29 20.50 21.19
N GLU A 180 30.98 20.72 21.09
CA GLU A 180 29.99 19.84 21.72
C GLU A 180 29.91 18.46 21.03
N LEU A 181 30.07 18.40 19.71
CA LEU A 181 30.15 17.17 18.93
C LEU A 181 31.39 16.33 19.28
N GLU A 182 32.57 16.96 19.39
CA GLU A 182 33.80 16.26 19.77
C GLU A 182 33.72 15.76 21.23
N GLY A 183 33.33 16.64 22.16
CA GLY A 183 33.16 16.26 23.57
C GLY A 183 32.04 15.24 23.85
N THR A 184 31.12 15.01 22.90
CA THR A 184 30.15 13.90 22.95
C THR A 184 30.62 12.65 22.20
N ARG A 185 31.44 12.79 21.15
CA ARG A 185 32.13 11.67 20.49
C ARG A 185 33.12 10.98 21.42
N GLU A 186 33.96 11.72 22.13
CA GLU A 186 34.95 11.14 23.04
C GLU A 186 34.27 10.30 24.15
N ARG A 187 33.20 10.83 24.75
CA ARG A 187 32.38 10.14 25.76
C ARG A 187 31.64 8.90 25.24
N LEU A 188 31.49 8.76 23.92
CA LEU A 188 30.95 7.58 23.27
C LEU A 188 32.05 6.57 22.88
N ALA A 189 33.28 7.02 22.67
CA ALA A 189 34.33 6.24 22.00
C ALA A 189 35.15 5.35 22.95
N SER A 190 35.47 5.81 24.16
CA SER A 190 36.37 5.10 25.08
C SER A 190 35.64 4.10 25.99
N GLU A 191 35.12 4.56 27.13
CA GLU A 191 34.79 3.69 28.26
C GLU A 191 33.67 2.67 27.96
N ARG A 192 32.48 3.12 27.55
CA ARG A 192 31.28 2.27 27.47
C ARG A 192 31.30 1.24 26.34
N ILE A 193 32.03 1.52 25.26
CA ILE A 193 32.23 0.56 24.18
C ILE A 193 33.20 -0.55 24.62
N GLU A 194 34.18 -0.26 25.48
CA GLU A 194 35.02 -1.30 26.06
C GLU A 194 34.29 -2.10 27.16
N GLU A 195 33.51 -1.45 28.03
CA GLU A 195 32.67 -2.15 29.02
C GLU A 195 31.71 -3.15 28.37
N THR A 196 31.00 -2.76 27.29
CA THR A 196 30.08 -3.65 26.58
C THR A 196 30.79 -4.77 25.82
N LYS A 197 32.03 -4.56 25.34
CA LYS A 197 32.89 -5.63 24.79
C LYS A 197 33.37 -6.59 25.89
N ALA A 198 33.76 -6.08 27.05
CA ALA A 198 34.23 -6.87 28.18
C ALA A 198 33.11 -7.75 28.74
N LEU A 199 31.92 -7.17 29.00
CA LEU A 199 30.73 -7.90 29.44
C LEU A 199 30.31 -8.99 28.44
N LYS A 200 30.39 -8.72 27.13
CA LYS A 200 30.13 -9.77 26.13
C LYS A 200 31.15 -10.90 26.21
N LYS A 201 32.46 -10.58 26.26
CA LYS A 201 33.53 -11.57 26.37
C LYS A 201 33.42 -12.42 27.65
N GLU A 202 32.92 -11.85 28.74
CA GLU A 202 32.68 -12.55 30.01
C GLU A 202 31.45 -13.47 29.95
N LEU A 203 30.41 -13.08 29.21
CA LEU A 203 29.22 -13.90 28.91
C LEU A 203 29.61 -15.08 27.99
N ASP A 204 30.28 -14.81 26.88
CA ASP A 204 30.78 -15.82 25.92
C ASP A 204 31.66 -16.88 26.64
N CYS A 205 32.44 -16.46 27.64
CA CYS A 205 33.27 -17.34 28.48
C CYS A 205 32.45 -18.21 29.46
N ARG A 206 31.32 -17.71 29.98
CA ARG A 206 30.40 -18.51 30.81
C ARG A 206 29.65 -19.53 29.98
N ASP A 207 29.17 -19.16 28.80
CA ASP A 207 28.43 -20.05 27.91
C ASP A 207 29.29 -21.24 27.48
N ALA A 208 30.58 -21.03 27.21
CA ALA A 208 31.55 -22.11 26.96
C ALA A 208 31.77 -23.04 28.18
N ARG A 209 31.69 -22.53 29.42
CA ARG A 209 31.78 -23.34 30.65
C ARG A 209 30.49 -24.13 30.91
N ILE A 210 29.35 -23.54 30.58
CA ILE A 210 28.01 -24.15 30.68
C ILE A 210 27.93 -25.33 29.71
N LYS A 211 28.24 -25.15 28.41
CA LYS A 211 28.27 -26.24 27.41
C LYS A 211 29.23 -27.38 27.80
N LYS A 212 30.36 -27.08 28.46
CA LYS A 212 31.25 -28.12 29.00
C LYS A 212 30.62 -28.88 30.17
N LEU A 213 29.97 -28.20 31.12
CA LEU A 213 29.30 -28.85 32.25
C LEU A 213 28.10 -29.70 31.79
N GLU A 214 27.37 -29.28 30.77
CA GLU A 214 26.28 -30.07 30.16
C GLU A 214 26.83 -31.40 29.63
N HIS A 215 27.92 -31.35 28.85
CA HIS A 215 28.59 -32.55 28.34
C HIS A 215 29.12 -33.47 29.47
N ASP A 216 29.78 -32.91 30.49
CA ASP A 216 30.30 -33.68 31.63
C ASP A 216 29.16 -34.29 32.48
N LEU A 217 28.01 -33.61 32.59
CA LEU A 217 26.81 -34.05 33.32
C LEU A 217 26.05 -35.14 32.56
N ILE A 218 25.87 -35.00 31.23
CA ILE A 218 25.31 -36.03 30.35
C ILE A 218 26.13 -37.31 30.47
N ARG A 219 27.46 -37.21 30.33
CA ARG A 219 28.38 -38.36 30.41
C ARG A 219 28.28 -39.10 31.76
N GLN A 220 28.10 -38.39 32.88
CA GLN A 220 27.91 -39.04 34.17
C GLN A 220 26.49 -39.63 34.36
N CYS A 221 25.47 -39.08 33.71
CA CYS A 221 24.14 -39.69 33.62
C CYS A 221 24.13 -40.96 32.74
N GLU A 222 25.05 -41.09 31.78
CA GLU A 222 25.25 -42.33 31.01
C GLU A 222 26.01 -43.39 31.82
N ILE A 223 27.08 -43.02 32.52
CA ILE A 223 27.85 -43.93 33.39
C ILE A 223 26.96 -44.52 34.50
N ASN A 224 26.15 -43.68 35.17
CA ASN A 224 25.15 -44.16 36.15
C ASN A 224 24.08 -45.09 35.54
N ALA A 225 23.72 -44.90 34.26
CA ALA A 225 22.77 -45.76 33.57
C ALA A 225 23.37 -47.13 33.21
N MET A 226 24.67 -47.22 32.91
CA MET A 226 25.33 -48.52 32.72
C MET A 226 25.40 -49.32 34.03
N PHE A 227 25.91 -48.72 35.11
CA PHE A 227 26.05 -49.41 36.40
C PHE A 227 24.72 -49.91 37.00
N THR A 228 23.59 -49.28 36.66
CA THR A 228 22.26 -49.74 37.09
C THR A 228 21.69 -50.87 36.23
N VAL A 229 22.00 -50.94 34.93
CA VAL A 229 21.58 -52.06 34.06
C VAL A 229 22.32 -53.35 34.38
N ASP A 230 23.61 -53.30 34.69
CA ASP A 230 24.36 -54.51 35.07
C ASP A 230 23.93 -55.05 36.46
N TYR A 231 23.50 -54.17 37.38
CA TYR A 231 22.94 -54.59 38.67
C TYR A 231 21.60 -55.37 38.53
N GLU A 232 20.74 -55.02 37.56
CA GLU A 232 19.53 -55.79 37.27
C GLU A 232 19.82 -57.14 36.59
N ARG A 233 20.97 -57.29 35.92
CA ARG A 233 21.39 -58.58 35.34
C ARG A 233 21.83 -59.58 36.39
N ASP A 234 22.56 -59.14 37.41
CA ASP A 234 23.07 -60.01 38.48
C ASP A 234 21.99 -60.46 39.50
N THR A 235 20.79 -59.85 39.49
CA THR A 235 19.77 -60.03 40.53
C THR A 235 18.55 -60.90 40.14
N GLN A 236 18.73 -61.85 39.21
CA GLN A 236 17.68 -62.74 38.67
C GLN A 236 17.14 -63.82 39.65
N SER A 237 16.58 -63.44 40.81
CA SER A 237 15.81 -64.38 41.67
C SER A 237 14.73 -63.77 42.58
N ALA A 238 14.30 -62.52 42.33
CA ALA A 238 13.14 -61.90 42.99
C ALA A 238 12.22 -61.19 41.98
N GLN A 239 10.98 -60.88 42.37
CA GLN A 239 10.02 -60.23 41.47
C GLN A 239 10.50 -58.81 41.06
N PRO A 240 10.38 -58.43 39.78
CA PRO A 240 10.79 -57.10 39.33
C PRO A 240 9.79 -56.05 39.85
N HIS A 241 10.22 -55.28 40.85
CA HIS A 241 9.55 -54.03 41.22
C HIS A 241 9.77 -53.00 40.10
N SER A 242 8.87 -53.02 39.11
CA SER A 242 8.90 -52.17 37.90
C SER A 242 8.91 -50.66 38.17
N THR A 243 8.70 -50.23 39.42
CA THR A 243 8.87 -48.86 39.89
C THR A 243 10.33 -48.40 39.97
N GLY A 244 11.30 -49.31 40.16
CA GLY A 244 12.73 -48.97 40.35
C GLY A 244 13.35 -48.36 39.10
N LEU A 245 13.49 -49.16 38.05
CA LEU A 245 14.00 -48.71 36.74
C LEU A 245 13.15 -47.55 36.18
N PHE A 246 11.82 -47.59 36.39
CA PHE A 246 10.93 -46.50 35.97
C PHE A 246 11.24 -45.18 36.67
N LEU A 247 11.51 -45.16 37.99
CA LEU A 247 11.92 -43.93 38.68
C LEU A 247 13.29 -43.42 38.19
N ILE A 248 14.22 -44.32 37.86
CA ILE A 248 15.57 -43.95 37.44
C ILE A 248 15.58 -43.44 36.00
N VAL A 249 14.89 -44.11 35.07
CA VAL A 249 14.69 -43.64 33.69
C VAL A 249 13.87 -42.35 33.67
N HIS A 250 12.80 -42.26 34.46
CA HIS A 250 11.99 -41.04 34.54
C HIS A 250 12.78 -39.88 35.19
N LYS A 251 13.67 -40.13 36.16
CA LYS A 251 14.62 -39.11 36.67
C LYS A 251 15.72 -38.77 35.65
N LYS A 252 16.25 -39.73 34.90
CA LYS A 252 17.21 -39.46 33.81
C LYS A 252 16.57 -38.55 32.76
N ASN A 253 15.32 -38.82 32.37
CA ASN A 253 14.57 -38.00 31.44
C ASN A 253 14.14 -36.65 32.04
N LEU A 254 13.86 -36.57 33.34
CA LEU A 254 13.57 -35.28 34.02
C LEU A 254 14.83 -34.41 34.17
N ILE A 255 15.99 -35.01 34.40
CA ILE A 255 17.28 -34.32 34.46
C ILE A 255 17.72 -33.91 33.04
N LEU A 256 17.60 -34.78 32.05
CA LEU A 256 17.81 -34.42 30.64
C LEU A 256 16.83 -33.32 30.20
N GLY A 257 15.57 -33.36 30.60
CA GLY A 257 14.58 -32.29 30.35
C GLY A 257 14.80 -30.99 31.15
N LEU A 258 15.75 -30.97 32.10
CA LEU A 258 16.24 -29.76 32.79
C LEU A 258 17.58 -29.26 32.23
N ILE A 259 18.22 -30.05 31.37
CA ILE A 259 19.49 -29.75 30.68
C ILE A 259 19.22 -29.36 29.22
N MET A 260 18.23 -30.00 28.58
CA MET A 260 17.86 -29.83 27.18
C MET A 260 16.58 -29.00 27.03
N ASP A 261 16.63 -27.75 27.48
CA ASP A 261 15.93 -26.71 26.74
C ASP A 261 16.62 -26.63 25.37
N ILE A 262 16.04 -27.24 24.33
CA ILE A 262 16.64 -27.22 22.98
C ILE A 262 16.55 -25.78 22.47
N ASP A 263 17.70 -25.09 22.36
CA ASP A 263 17.79 -23.79 21.70
C ASP A 263 17.67 -24.03 20.18
N VAL A 264 16.42 -24.19 19.71
CA VAL A 264 16.08 -24.52 18.30
C VAL A 264 16.71 -23.51 17.33
N ALA A 265 16.93 -22.27 17.79
CA ALA A 265 17.61 -21.24 17.03
C ALA A 265 19.12 -21.53 16.83
N GLU A 266 19.84 -22.13 17.78
CA GLU A 266 21.23 -22.58 17.52
C GLU A 266 21.27 -23.72 16.50
N GLU A 267 20.39 -24.72 16.60
CA GLU A 267 20.41 -25.87 15.68
C GLU A 267 20.03 -25.50 14.23
N ILE A 268 19.11 -24.55 14.05
CA ILE A 268 18.81 -23.99 12.71
C ILE A 268 20.02 -23.21 12.16
N ARG A 269 20.74 -22.45 13.00
CA ARG A 269 21.95 -21.72 12.57
C ARG A 269 23.10 -22.66 12.17
N GLU A 270 23.28 -23.80 12.84
CA GLU A 270 24.30 -24.80 12.47
C GLU A 270 23.96 -25.50 11.13
N LEU A 271 22.68 -25.78 10.88
CA LEU A 271 22.25 -26.51 9.68
C LEU A 271 22.06 -25.63 8.44
N VAL A 272 21.59 -24.39 8.61
CA VAL A 272 21.37 -23.42 7.52
C VAL A 272 22.04 -22.08 7.87
N PRO A 273 23.39 -22.00 7.87
CA PRO A 273 24.15 -20.79 8.25
C PRO A 273 24.00 -19.59 7.28
N LYS A 274 23.14 -19.70 6.25
CA LYS A 274 22.72 -18.61 5.35
C LYS A 274 21.33 -18.05 5.69
N ALA A 275 20.58 -18.65 6.61
CA ALA A 275 19.24 -18.17 6.98
C ALA A 275 19.32 -16.78 7.63
N GLU A 276 18.37 -15.90 7.33
CA GLU A 276 18.28 -14.60 8.01
C GLU A 276 17.90 -14.80 9.48
N GLU A 277 18.61 -14.14 10.40
CA GLU A 277 18.42 -14.26 11.85
C GLU A 277 16.96 -14.03 12.29
N VAL A 278 16.25 -13.12 11.62
CA VAL A 278 14.82 -12.84 11.87
C VAL A 278 13.92 -14.03 11.53
N LEU A 279 14.29 -14.82 10.51
CA LEU A 279 13.60 -16.03 10.09
C LEU A 279 13.87 -17.18 11.09
N VAL A 280 15.09 -17.26 11.62
CA VAL A 280 15.47 -18.18 12.70
C VAL A 280 14.72 -17.87 14.00
N GLU A 281 14.72 -16.61 14.45
CA GLU A 281 13.96 -16.17 15.63
C GLU A 281 12.45 -16.42 15.47
N TYR A 282 11.90 -16.20 14.26
CA TYR A 282 10.49 -16.46 13.98
C TYR A 282 10.12 -17.95 14.06
N ILE A 283 10.92 -18.84 13.45
CA ILE A 283 10.66 -20.29 13.49
C ILE A 283 10.81 -20.83 14.92
N ALA A 284 11.83 -20.41 15.66
CA ALA A 284 12.03 -20.82 17.04
C ALA A 284 10.86 -20.39 17.94
N GLY A 285 10.46 -19.11 17.86
CA GLY A 285 9.30 -18.61 18.62
C GLY A 285 7.99 -19.30 18.24
N TYR A 286 7.79 -19.64 16.96
CA TYR A 286 6.60 -20.37 16.50
C TYR A 286 6.52 -21.81 17.03
N ILE A 287 7.66 -22.46 17.28
CA ILE A 287 7.74 -23.80 17.91
C ILE A 287 7.57 -23.71 19.44
N GLU A 288 8.04 -22.64 20.08
CA GLU A 288 7.83 -22.37 21.51
C GLU A 288 6.36 -22.07 21.84
N ASP A 289 5.71 -21.14 21.10
CA ASP A 289 4.32 -20.70 21.31
C ASP A 289 3.25 -21.71 20.84
N ALA A 290 3.63 -22.85 20.26
CA ALA A 290 2.69 -23.84 19.73
C ALA A 290 2.11 -24.78 20.81
N ASP A 291 0.77 -24.83 20.91
CA ASP A 291 0.02 -25.68 21.84
C ASP A 291 -0.65 -26.92 21.18
N GLU A 292 -1.35 -26.78 20.04
CA GLU A 292 -2.27 -27.83 19.53
C GLU A 292 -2.25 -28.09 17.98
N ASP A 293 -1.33 -27.51 17.19
CA ASP A 293 -1.33 -27.62 15.70
C ASP A 293 -0.40 -28.73 15.15
N GLU A 294 -0.87 -29.55 14.19
CA GLU A 294 -0.09 -30.65 13.57
C GLU A 294 0.71 -30.21 12.32
N ASP A 295 0.42 -29.03 11.74
CA ASP A 295 1.04 -28.55 10.49
C ASP A 295 2.44 -27.91 10.66
N ILE A 296 2.93 -27.75 11.90
CA ILE A 296 4.15 -26.98 12.22
C ILE A 296 5.37 -27.52 11.46
N VAL A 297 5.53 -28.84 11.38
CA VAL A 297 6.66 -29.49 10.68
C VAL A 297 6.64 -29.16 9.18
N THR A 298 5.45 -29.11 8.57
CA THR A 298 5.24 -28.72 7.17
C THR A 298 5.59 -27.25 6.93
N VAL A 299 5.16 -26.37 7.85
CA VAL A 299 5.45 -24.93 7.80
C VAL A 299 6.96 -24.67 7.94
N THR A 300 7.61 -25.27 8.95
CA THR A 300 9.06 -25.18 9.17
C THR A 300 9.86 -25.71 7.98
N ARG A 301 9.42 -26.82 7.34
CA ARG A 301 10.01 -27.31 6.09
C ARG A 301 9.94 -26.26 5.00
N SER A 302 8.76 -25.72 4.71
CA SER A 302 8.58 -24.78 3.60
C SER A 302 9.40 -23.48 3.74
N PHE A 303 9.64 -23.02 4.96
CA PHE A 303 10.52 -21.86 5.21
C PHE A 303 12.03 -22.19 5.13
N LEU A 304 12.45 -23.44 5.33
CA LEU A 304 13.86 -23.84 5.34
C LEU A 304 14.33 -24.51 4.05
N GLU A 305 13.44 -25.01 3.19
CA GLU A 305 13.78 -25.55 1.86
C GLU A 305 14.41 -24.47 0.95
N SER A 306 13.78 -23.29 0.86
CA SER A 306 14.26 -22.19 0.01
C SER A 306 15.69 -21.70 0.33
N PRO A 307 16.09 -21.45 1.59
CA PRO A 307 17.48 -21.08 1.92
C PRO A 307 18.47 -22.27 1.91
N ALA A 308 18.01 -23.51 1.73
CA ALA A 308 18.84 -24.73 1.78
C ALA A 308 19.42 -25.19 0.42
N GLU A 309 19.28 -24.40 -0.65
CA GLU A 309 19.97 -24.63 -1.94
C GLU A 309 21.50 -24.56 -1.76
N GLY A 310 22.09 -25.70 -1.37
CA GLY A 310 23.47 -25.77 -0.90
C GLY A 310 23.91 -27.06 -0.20
N GLY A 311 23.08 -28.12 -0.17
CA GLY A 311 23.56 -29.49 0.02
C GLY A 311 23.56 -30.06 1.44
N ASN A 312 22.49 -29.89 2.23
CA ASN A 312 22.34 -30.61 3.51
C ASN A 312 20.89 -31.07 3.82
N GLU A 313 20.19 -31.56 2.80
CA GLU A 313 18.80 -32.06 2.85
C GLU A 313 18.61 -33.16 3.93
N ALA A 314 19.54 -34.12 4.01
CA ALA A 314 19.58 -35.14 5.07
C ALA A 314 19.92 -34.61 6.48
N GLY A 315 20.28 -33.33 6.60
CA GLY A 315 20.36 -32.58 7.86
C GLY A 315 19.01 -31.94 8.21
N LEU A 316 18.31 -31.37 7.22
CA LEU A 316 16.96 -30.82 7.39
C LEU A 316 15.96 -31.90 7.83
N GLU A 317 15.98 -33.09 7.21
CA GLU A 317 15.11 -34.20 7.66
C GLU A 317 15.36 -34.59 9.13
N LYS A 318 16.63 -34.61 9.57
CA LYS A 318 16.99 -34.92 10.97
C LYS A 318 16.51 -33.84 11.95
N LEU A 319 16.55 -32.57 11.55
CA LEU A 319 15.98 -31.47 12.34
C LEU A 319 14.47 -31.65 12.48
N LEU A 320 13.75 -31.90 11.37
CA LEU A 320 12.29 -32.06 11.37
C LEU A 320 11.84 -33.22 12.26
N VAL A 321 12.46 -34.40 12.15
CA VAL A 321 12.18 -35.56 13.03
C VAL A 321 12.49 -35.27 14.51
N LYS A 322 13.50 -34.42 14.79
CA LYS A 322 13.86 -34.03 16.16
C LYS A 322 12.87 -33.00 16.75
N ILE A 323 12.37 -32.07 15.93
CA ILE A 323 11.28 -31.14 16.30
C ILE A 323 9.98 -31.91 16.54
N GLU A 324 9.63 -32.84 15.66
CA GLU A 324 8.46 -33.72 15.80
C GLU A 324 8.49 -34.49 17.12
N ARG A 325 9.63 -35.09 17.47
CA ARG A 325 9.82 -35.78 18.76
C ARG A 325 9.71 -34.83 19.96
N TYR A 326 10.25 -33.61 19.85
CA TYR A 326 10.17 -32.59 20.91
C TYR A 326 8.72 -32.14 21.15
N LEU A 327 7.93 -31.93 20.09
CA LEU A 327 6.51 -31.58 20.19
C LEU A 327 5.68 -32.70 20.82
N GLU A 328 5.95 -33.97 20.50
CA GLU A 328 5.26 -35.10 21.13
C GLU A 328 5.69 -35.31 22.60
N GLU A 329 6.96 -35.05 22.94
CA GLU A 329 7.42 -35.00 24.34
C GLU A 329 6.75 -33.85 25.14
N LYS A 330 6.54 -32.68 24.51
CA LYS A 330 5.79 -31.52 25.07
C LYS A 330 4.32 -31.89 25.33
N ARG A 331 3.62 -32.48 24.34
CA ARG A 331 2.25 -33.03 24.48
C ARG A 331 2.12 -33.98 25.69
N ILE A 332 3.09 -34.88 25.88
CA ILE A 332 3.12 -35.85 27.00
C ILE A 332 3.37 -35.18 28.37
N ALA A 333 4.03 -34.02 28.39
CA ALA A 333 4.20 -33.22 29.60
C ALA A 333 2.89 -32.51 30.01
N ASP A 334 2.28 -31.75 29.10
CA ASP A 334 1.06 -30.98 29.39
C ASP A 334 -0.17 -31.84 29.66
N GLY A 335 -0.22 -33.05 29.09
CA GLY A 335 -1.24 -34.07 29.40
C GLY A 335 -1.36 -34.44 30.89
N LYS A 336 -0.37 -34.10 31.73
CA LYS A 336 -0.38 -34.36 33.19
C LYS A 336 -0.94 -33.18 34.03
N ALA A 337 -1.21 -32.03 33.44
CA ALA A 337 -1.58 -30.80 34.17
C ALA A 337 -3.09 -30.60 34.42
N ARG A 338 -3.98 -31.26 33.66
CA ARG A 338 -5.44 -31.00 33.70
C ARG A 338 -6.19 -31.90 34.68
N GLN A 339 -6.51 -31.38 35.88
CA GLN A 339 -7.62 -31.93 36.69
C GLN A 339 -8.98 -31.70 36.00
N PRO A 340 -9.95 -32.63 36.11
CA PRO A 340 -11.15 -32.61 35.28
C PRO A 340 -12.20 -31.61 35.76
N LYS A 341 -12.58 -30.64 34.91
CA LYS A 341 -13.85 -29.91 35.01
C LYS A 341 -14.90 -30.53 34.08
N LEU A 342 -15.62 -31.51 34.63
CA LEU A 342 -16.96 -31.97 34.22
C LEU A 342 -17.31 -31.87 32.72
N THR A 343 -16.98 -32.92 31.97
CA THR A 343 -17.71 -33.29 30.74
C THR A 343 -18.22 -34.73 30.86
N ARG A 344 -19.53 -34.89 30.75
CA ARG A 344 -20.26 -36.17 30.60
C ARG A 344 -21.60 -35.87 29.92
N LEU A 345 -22.08 -36.66 28.96
CA LEU A 345 -21.44 -37.77 28.26
C LEU A 345 -22.15 -37.96 26.92
N ASP A 346 -21.41 -38.28 25.86
CA ASP A 346 -22.02 -38.62 24.57
C ASP A 346 -22.11 -40.15 24.43
N LYS A 347 -23.33 -40.69 24.39
CA LYS A 347 -23.59 -42.00 23.76
C LYS A 347 -25.05 -42.20 23.37
N VAL A 348 -25.19 -42.66 22.14
CA VAL A 348 -26.33 -42.59 21.21
C VAL A 348 -27.48 -43.57 21.55
N VAL A 349 -28.65 -43.28 20.96
CA VAL A 349 -29.77 -44.17 20.53
C VAL A 349 -31.11 -43.98 21.26
N ASP A 350 -32.16 -43.85 20.42
CA ASP A 350 -33.61 -43.95 20.64
C ASP A 350 -34.31 -43.18 21.78
N MET A 351 -35.30 -42.37 21.37
CA MET A 351 -36.69 -42.80 21.57
C MET A 351 -37.67 -42.12 20.60
N SER A 352 -38.42 -42.95 19.87
CA SER A 352 -39.59 -42.53 19.09
C SER A 352 -40.81 -42.35 20.01
N GLN A 353 -40.90 -41.22 20.71
CA GLN A 353 -42.15 -40.77 21.36
C GLN A 353 -42.15 -39.25 21.61
N ALA A 354 -43.17 -38.58 21.07
CA ALA A 354 -43.53 -37.19 21.36
C ALA A 354 -44.38 -37.11 22.66
N PRO A 355 -44.66 -35.92 23.24
CA PRO A 355 -44.42 -34.57 22.72
C PRO A 355 -43.79 -33.57 23.74
N ALA A 356 -43.40 -32.39 23.25
CA ALA A 356 -43.67 -31.05 23.83
C ALA A 356 -42.57 -30.00 23.52
N MET A 357 -42.94 -29.01 22.69
CA MET A 357 -42.59 -27.58 22.79
C MET A 357 -41.16 -27.16 23.22
N SER A 358 -40.41 -26.60 22.25
CA SER A 358 -39.36 -25.60 22.52
C SER A 358 -39.55 -24.41 21.56
N SER A 359 -39.42 -23.18 22.04
CA SER A 359 -40.04 -22.01 21.41
C SER A 359 -39.14 -20.76 21.36
N THR A 360 -38.07 -20.80 20.55
CA THR A 360 -37.18 -19.64 20.37
C THR A 360 -36.51 -19.50 19.00
N ILE A 361 -37.11 -20.02 17.92
CA ILE A 361 -36.72 -19.69 16.52
C ILE A 361 -37.95 -19.29 15.70
N ALA A 362 -38.42 -18.06 15.92
CA ALA A 362 -39.26 -17.26 15.02
C ALA A 362 -39.40 -15.85 15.62
N MET A 363 -39.02 -14.81 14.88
CA MET A 363 -39.43 -13.38 15.05
C MET A 363 -38.61 -12.54 14.05
N SER A 364 -39.02 -12.55 12.79
CA SER A 364 -38.45 -11.72 11.71
C SER A 364 -39.57 -11.16 10.84
N GLU A 365 -40.56 -10.54 11.47
CA GLU A 365 -41.61 -9.72 10.85
C GLU A 365 -41.70 -8.40 11.63
N GLY A 366 -41.91 -7.29 10.91
CA GLY A 366 -41.87 -5.94 11.49
C GLY A 366 -43.25 -5.43 11.93
N VAL A 367 -43.31 -4.80 13.11
CA VAL A 367 -44.47 -4.02 13.60
C VAL A 367 -43.97 -2.76 14.31
N ASP A 368 -44.79 -1.70 14.31
CA ASP A 368 -44.46 -0.30 14.59
C ASP A 368 -43.72 0.01 15.92
N LEU A 369 -42.63 0.78 15.80
CA LEU A 369 -41.88 1.36 16.93
C LEU A 369 -42.47 2.71 17.38
N SER A 370 -43.68 2.71 17.95
CA SER A 370 -44.32 3.95 18.46
C SER A 370 -45.06 3.83 19.79
N SER A 371 -44.59 3.01 20.75
CA SER A 371 -44.97 3.15 22.18
C SER A 371 -43.99 2.45 23.14
N ILE A 372 -44.23 2.60 24.45
CA ILE A 372 -43.52 1.94 25.57
C ILE A 372 -42.03 2.33 25.75
N ASN A 373 -41.76 3.63 25.81
CA ASN A 373 -40.60 4.11 26.55
C ASN A 373 -40.93 4.17 28.06
N LYS A 374 -40.56 3.15 28.84
CA LYS A 374 -40.66 3.17 30.32
C LYS A 374 -39.74 2.20 31.05
N GLY A 375 -38.59 2.72 31.51
CA GLY A 375 -38.03 2.38 32.83
C GLY A 375 -37.40 0.99 33.03
N LYS A 376 -36.24 0.74 32.43
CA LYS A 376 -35.19 -0.13 33.01
C LYS A 376 -33.81 0.31 32.50
N ALA A 377 -33.11 1.12 33.29
CA ALA A 377 -31.76 1.55 32.96
C ALA A 377 -30.79 0.38 33.10
N SER A 378 -30.26 -0.13 31.99
CA SER A 378 -29.17 -1.08 31.98
C SER A 378 -27.91 -0.39 32.53
N ARG A 379 -27.51 -0.72 33.75
CA ARG A 379 -26.31 -0.18 34.40
C ARG A 379 -25.06 -0.81 33.76
N VAL A 380 -24.64 -0.24 32.63
CA VAL A 380 -23.44 -0.66 31.90
C VAL A 380 -22.21 -0.50 32.81
N ASP A 381 -21.41 -1.57 32.90
CA ASP A 381 -20.10 -1.51 33.55
C ASP A 381 -19.17 -0.59 32.75
N LEU A 382 -19.03 0.67 33.17
CA LEU A 382 -18.18 1.66 32.52
C LEU A 382 -16.76 1.13 32.28
N LYS A 383 -16.18 0.43 33.26
CA LYS A 383 -14.84 -0.21 33.15
C LYS A 383 -14.76 -1.35 32.13
N LYS A 384 -15.88 -1.97 31.74
CA LYS A 384 -15.92 -2.98 30.65
C LYS A 384 -16.07 -2.30 29.28
N LEU A 385 -16.88 -1.23 29.21
CA LEU A 385 -17.02 -0.40 28.01
C LEU A 385 -15.69 0.25 27.65
N GLU A 386 -15.08 0.97 28.59
CA GLU A 386 -13.76 1.60 28.47
C GLU A 386 -12.66 0.60 28.06
N LYS A 387 -12.68 -0.62 28.61
CA LYS A 387 -11.73 -1.68 28.24
C LYS A 387 -12.01 -2.30 26.85
N ALA A 388 -13.24 -2.19 26.33
CA ALA A 388 -13.58 -2.58 24.97
C ALA A 388 -13.20 -1.47 23.97
N GLU A 389 -13.48 -0.21 24.30
CA GLU A 389 -13.10 0.98 23.53
C GLU A 389 -11.58 1.12 23.43
N ALA A 390 -10.84 0.92 24.53
CA ALA A 390 -9.38 0.90 24.52
C ALA A 390 -8.83 -0.24 23.64
N LYS A 391 -9.46 -1.43 23.65
CA LYS A 391 -9.09 -2.54 22.74
C LYS A 391 -9.38 -2.22 21.27
N LEU A 392 -10.52 -1.60 20.96
CA LEU A 392 -10.86 -1.14 19.61
C LEU A 392 -9.88 -0.06 19.14
N LYS A 393 -9.61 0.95 19.96
CA LYS A 393 -8.66 2.03 19.67
C LYS A 393 -7.26 1.48 19.41
N ALA A 394 -6.75 0.59 20.27
CA ALA A 394 -5.46 -0.07 20.06
C ALA A 394 -5.42 -0.98 18.82
N LYS A 395 -6.55 -1.60 18.43
CA LYS A 395 -6.65 -2.41 17.20
C LYS A 395 -6.69 -1.54 15.94
N ILE A 396 -7.34 -0.38 15.99
CA ILE A 396 -7.35 0.64 14.93
C ILE A 396 -5.96 1.27 14.80
N GLU A 397 -5.31 1.63 15.91
CA GLU A 397 -3.97 2.22 15.95
C GLU A 397 -2.89 1.24 15.45
N LYS A 398 -3.01 -0.06 15.79
CA LYS A 398 -2.15 -1.10 15.18
C LYS A 398 -2.38 -1.27 13.68
N ARG A 399 -3.58 -0.97 13.16
CA ARG A 399 -3.88 -1.02 11.71
C ARG A 399 -3.30 0.21 11.01
N SER A 400 -3.62 1.42 11.47
CA SER A 400 -3.08 2.65 10.88
C SER A 400 -1.55 2.74 10.96
N ARG A 401 -0.91 2.18 11.99
CA ARG A 401 0.56 2.08 12.05
C ARG A 401 1.17 1.08 11.06
N ARG A 402 0.41 0.11 10.56
CA ARG A 402 0.81 -0.75 9.42
C ARG A 402 0.66 0.02 8.11
N ASP A 403 -0.51 0.63 7.91
CA ASP A 403 -0.83 1.41 6.70
C ASP A 403 0.19 2.58 6.49
N LEU A 404 0.58 3.26 7.58
CA LEU A 404 1.64 4.29 7.58
C LEU A 404 3.05 3.75 7.29
N TYR A 405 3.34 2.51 7.67
CA TYR A 405 4.64 1.88 7.43
C TYR A 405 4.78 1.42 5.97
N GLU A 406 3.69 0.90 5.38
CA GLU A 406 3.59 0.62 3.94
C GLU A 406 3.65 1.92 3.11
N GLY A 407 2.95 2.97 3.52
CA GLY A 407 3.08 4.31 2.91
C GLY A 407 4.50 4.89 3.00
N SER A 408 5.22 4.64 4.09
CA SER A 408 6.63 5.05 4.23
C SER A 408 7.56 4.25 3.31
N LYS A 409 7.31 2.94 3.15
CA LYS A 409 8.01 2.10 2.16
C LYS A 409 7.80 2.60 0.73
N LEU A 410 6.59 3.03 0.37
CA LEU A 410 6.29 3.61 -0.94
C LEU A 410 7.08 4.91 -1.19
N ILE A 411 7.17 5.79 -0.19
CA ILE A 411 7.97 7.02 -0.28
C ILE A 411 9.47 6.70 -0.46
N ASP A 412 10.01 5.71 0.25
CA ASP A 412 11.42 5.32 0.10
C ASP A 412 11.69 4.50 -1.18
N MET A 413 10.68 3.85 -1.78
CA MET A 413 10.76 3.30 -3.14
C MET A 413 10.72 4.42 -4.19
N GLN A 414 9.91 5.46 -4.02
CA GLN A 414 9.93 6.65 -4.88
C GLN A 414 11.26 7.43 -4.78
N LYS A 415 11.93 7.42 -3.61
CA LYS A 415 13.30 7.97 -3.49
C LYS A 415 14.37 7.07 -4.10
N LYS A 416 14.11 5.76 -4.26
CA LYS A 416 14.95 4.84 -5.03
C LYS A 416 14.59 4.88 -6.51
N GLN A 417 14.54 6.09 -7.08
CA GLN A 417 14.58 6.28 -8.52
C GLN A 417 15.95 5.79 -9.04
N GLN A 418 15.98 4.53 -9.47
CA GLN A 418 16.91 4.08 -10.50
C GLN A 418 16.71 4.96 -11.74
N SER A 419 17.76 5.23 -12.50
CA SER A 419 17.66 6.06 -13.70
C SER A 419 16.62 5.46 -14.66
N TYR A 420 15.90 6.32 -15.38
CA TYR A 420 15.00 5.89 -16.46
C TYR A 420 15.76 4.99 -17.48
N GLU A 421 17.04 5.29 -17.73
CA GLU A 421 17.92 4.46 -18.56
C GLU A 421 18.13 3.05 -17.95
N GLU A 422 18.40 2.94 -16.65
CA GLU A 422 18.61 1.66 -15.94
C GLU A 422 17.33 0.81 -15.92
N MET A 423 16.18 1.43 -15.63
CA MET A 423 14.89 0.76 -15.66
C MET A 423 14.57 0.24 -17.06
N PHE A 424 14.71 1.08 -18.08
CA PHE A 424 14.40 0.72 -19.46
C PHE A 424 15.31 -0.40 -19.97
N LEU A 425 16.62 -0.35 -19.68
CA LEU A 425 17.57 -1.39 -20.07
C LEU A 425 17.31 -2.73 -19.37
N LYS A 426 16.88 -2.71 -18.10
CA LYS A 426 16.51 -3.92 -17.34
C LYS A 426 15.22 -4.56 -17.84
N VAL A 427 14.26 -3.76 -18.30
CA VAL A 427 12.97 -4.25 -18.84
C VAL A 427 13.11 -4.70 -20.30
N ASN A 428 13.85 -3.95 -21.13
CA ASN A 428 13.92 -4.15 -22.59
C ASN A 428 15.35 -4.50 -23.05
N SER A 429 15.86 -5.70 -22.71
CA SER A 429 17.20 -6.14 -23.14
C SER A 429 17.29 -6.40 -24.65
N LEU A 430 18.41 -6.01 -25.28
CA LEU A 430 18.64 -6.20 -26.72
C LEU A 430 18.59 -7.68 -27.13
N GLU A 431 19.17 -8.55 -26.30
CA GLU A 431 19.21 -10.00 -26.50
C GLU A 431 17.81 -10.60 -26.65
N ALA A 432 16.83 -10.08 -25.90
CA ALA A 432 15.46 -10.56 -25.96
C ALA A 432 14.73 -10.14 -27.26
N ARG A 433 15.08 -8.98 -27.85
CA ARG A 433 14.62 -8.61 -29.21
C ARG A 433 15.18 -9.58 -30.25
N THR A 434 16.48 -9.87 -30.20
CA THR A 434 17.14 -10.77 -31.17
C THR A 434 16.62 -12.21 -31.05
N ALA A 435 16.49 -12.72 -29.81
CA ALA A 435 15.92 -14.04 -29.52
C ALA A 435 14.38 -14.12 -29.70
N GLY A 436 13.74 -13.03 -30.13
CA GLY A 436 12.32 -12.93 -30.43
C GLY A 436 11.93 -13.20 -31.90
N LYS A 437 12.88 -13.16 -32.85
CA LYS A 437 12.61 -13.38 -34.29
C LYS A 437 11.96 -14.76 -34.51
N GLY A 438 10.66 -14.78 -34.82
CA GLY A 438 9.86 -15.99 -35.08
C GLY A 438 8.91 -16.44 -33.96
N LYS A 439 8.89 -15.79 -32.79
CA LYS A 439 7.92 -16.07 -31.71
C LYS A 439 6.65 -15.22 -31.87
N SER A 440 5.52 -15.70 -31.35
CA SER A 440 4.30 -14.88 -31.25
C SER A 440 4.52 -13.67 -30.33
N LYS A 441 3.92 -12.54 -30.69
CA LYS A 441 3.92 -11.31 -29.88
C LYS A 441 2.65 -11.13 -29.04
N ASP A 442 1.79 -12.15 -29.02
CA ASP A 442 0.58 -12.18 -28.21
C ASP A 442 0.93 -12.39 -26.73
N ILE A 443 0.25 -11.64 -25.86
CA ILE A 443 0.42 -11.71 -24.41
C ILE A 443 -0.78 -12.47 -23.84
N HIS A 444 -0.53 -13.67 -23.31
CA HIS A 444 -1.51 -14.44 -22.54
C HIS A 444 -1.00 -14.63 -21.11
N LEU A 445 -1.79 -14.12 -20.15
CA LEU A 445 -1.46 -14.07 -18.73
C LEU A 445 -2.67 -14.65 -17.96
N PRO A 446 -2.71 -15.97 -17.73
CA PRO A 446 -3.76 -16.60 -16.94
C PRO A 446 -3.59 -16.29 -15.45
N ALA A 447 -4.71 -16.16 -14.74
CA ALA A 447 -4.79 -16.09 -13.27
C ALA A 447 -3.86 -15.05 -12.60
N ILE A 448 -3.86 -13.82 -13.08
CA ILE A 448 -3.19 -12.70 -12.41
C ILE A 448 -3.95 -12.34 -11.12
N ASP A 449 -3.25 -12.46 -9.98
CA ASP A 449 -3.60 -11.79 -8.74
C ASP A 449 -2.80 -10.47 -8.63
N VAL A 450 -3.46 -9.37 -8.28
CA VAL A 450 -2.79 -8.06 -8.04
C VAL A 450 -3.26 -7.51 -6.71
N THR A 451 -2.30 -7.21 -5.81
CA THR A 451 -2.57 -6.69 -4.46
C THR A 451 -1.74 -5.44 -4.19
N PHE A 452 -2.37 -4.38 -3.69
CA PHE A 452 -1.68 -3.14 -3.33
C PHE A 452 -2.00 -2.76 -1.88
N GLY A 453 -1.00 -2.87 -1.01
CA GLY A 453 -1.17 -2.78 0.44
C GLY A 453 -2.20 -3.81 0.92
N SER A 454 -3.29 -3.34 1.55
CA SER A 454 -4.37 -4.20 2.04
C SER A 454 -5.53 -4.44 1.05
N ASN A 455 -5.50 -3.85 -0.16
CA ASN A 455 -6.55 -3.99 -1.17
C ASN A 455 -6.18 -5.02 -2.26
N ARG A 456 -7.13 -5.90 -2.60
CA ARG A 456 -7.05 -6.78 -3.79
C ARG A 456 -7.59 -6.01 -4.99
N ILE A 457 -6.74 -5.79 -5.99
CA ILE A 457 -7.04 -5.04 -7.23
C ILE A 457 -7.53 -5.99 -8.33
N LEU A 458 -6.94 -7.18 -8.41
CA LEU A 458 -7.40 -8.30 -9.22
C LEU A 458 -7.28 -9.60 -8.43
N GLN A 459 -8.21 -10.53 -8.66
CA GLN A 459 -8.15 -11.89 -8.15
C GLN A 459 -8.38 -12.87 -9.30
N SER A 460 -7.35 -13.66 -9.61
CA SER A 460 -7.31 -14.72 -10.63
C SER A 460 -7.80 -14.26 -12.02
N ALA A 461 -7.59 -13.00 -12.38
CA ALA A 461 -8.06 -12.42 -13.63
C ALA A 461 -7.19 -12.87 -14.82
N SER A 462 -7.77 -13.00 -16.02
CA SER A 462 -6.99 -13.34 -17.22
C SER A 462 -6.75 -12.10 -18.08
N LEU A 463 -5.48 -11.85 -18.44
CA LEU A 463 -5.10 -10.80 -19.38
C LEU A 463 -4.69 -11.40 -20.74
N THR A 464 -5.40 -11.00 -21.79
CA THR A 464 -5.17 -11.47 -23.17
C THR A 464 -5.09 -10.28 -24.12
N LEU A 465 -3.88 -9.98 -24.58
CA LEU A 465 -3.60 -8.91 -25.54
C LEU A 465 -2.98 -9.53 -26.80
N ALA A 466 -3.74 -9.59 -27.89
CA ALA A 466 -3.24 -10.08 -29.17
C ALA A 466 -2.49 -8.96 -29.92
N TYR A 467 -1.51 -9.33 -30.73
CA TYR A 467 -0.64 -8.36 -31.40
C TYR A 467 -1.38 -7.49 -32.42
N GLY A 468 -1.07 -6.19 -32.43
CA GLY A 468 -1.68 -5.22 -33.35
C GLY A 468 -3.13 -4.82 -33.00
N ARG A 469 -3.65 -5.23 -31.84
CA ARG A 469 -4.94 -4.74 -31.31
C ARG A 469 -4.77 -3.56 -30.36
N ARG A 470 -5.85 -2.78 -30.22
CA ARG A 470 -5.88 -1.55 -29.42
C ARG A 470 -6.93 -1.69 -28.32
N TYR A 471 -6.46 -1.89 -27.10
CA TYR A 471 -7.28 -2.20 -25.93
C TYR A 471 -7.56 -0.95 -25.10
N GLY A 472 -8.84 -0.64 -24.87
CA GLY A 472 -9.26 0.37 -23.90
C GLY A 472 -9.55 -0.25 -22.53
N LEU A 473 -8.75 0.06 -21.51
CA LEU A 473 -8.92 -0.41 -20.13
C LEU A 473 -9.75 0.60 -19.32
N ILE A 474 -10.97 0.21 -18.96
CA ILE A 474 -11.98 1.08 -18.33
C ILE A 474 -12.36 0.53 -16.95
N GLY A 475 -12.55 1.42 -15.98
CA GLY A 475 -13.01 1.08 -14.63
C GLY A 475 -12.96 2.29 -13.71
N ARG A 476 -13.69 2.20 -12.58
CA ARG A 476 -13.80 3.29 -11.58
C ARG A 476 -12.44 3.65 -10.98
N ASN A 477 -12.25 4.89 -10.55
CA ASN A 477 -11.01 5.37 -9.95
C ASN A 477 -10.76 4.71 -8.60
N GLY A 478 -9.50 4.31 -8.38
CA GLY A 478 -9.11 3.53 -7.21
C GLY A 478 -9.29 2.01 -7.36
N VAL A 479 -9.94 1.51 -8.42
CA VAL A 479 -10.03 0.06 -8.70
C VAL A 479 -8.66 -0.54 -9.06
N GLY A 480 -7.74 0.28 -9.60
CA GLY A 480 -6.31 -0.08 -9.70
C GLY A 480 -5.68 -0.01 -11.08
N LYS A 481 -6.35 0.60 -12.08
CA LYS A 481 -5.89 0.72 -13.49
C LYS A 481 -4.38 1.01 -13.64
N SER A 482 -3.92 2.16 -13.15
CA SER A 482 -2.51 2.60 -13.15
C SER A 482 -1.56 1.63 -12.42
N THR A 483 -2.05 0.94 -11.38
CA THR A 483 -1.26 -0.04 -10.64
C THR A 483 -1.10 -1.33 -11.44
N LEU A 484 -2.13 -1.80 -12.15
CA LEU A 484 -2.00 -2.90 -13.11
C LEU A 484 -0.98 -2.56 -14.22
N LEU A 485 -1.04 -1.36 -14.80
CA LEU A 485 -0.06 -0.92 -15.80
C LEU A 485 1.37 -0.92 -15.23
N ARG A 486 1.58 -0.47 -13.99
CA ARG A 486 2.89 -0.56 -13.32
C ARG A 486 3.38 -1.99 -13.11
N HIS A 487 2.56 -2.91 -12.61
CA HIS A 487 2.99 -4.31 -12.42
C HIS A 487 3.32 -5.01 -13.75
N ILE A 488 2.68 -4.60 -14.86
CA ILE A 488 3.04 -5.05 -16.22
C ILE A 488 4.36 -4.40 -16.68
N ALA A 489 4.54 -3.09 -16.46
CA ALA A 489 5.75 -2.36 -16.86
C ALA A 489 7.02 -2.83 -16.11
N LEU A 490 6.88 -3.14 -14.82
CA LEU A 490 7.94 -3.70 -13.98
C LEU A 490 8.19 -5.20 -14.22
N ARG A 491 7.35 -5.85 -15.05
CA ARG A 491 7.34 -7.31 -15.30
C ARG A 491 7.19 -8.15 -14.02
N GLU A 492 6.46 -7.64 -13.03
CA GLU A 492 6.00 -8.41 -11.87
C GLU A 492 4.87 -9.38 -12.28
N VAL A 493 4.07 -8.98 -13.28
CA VAL A 493 3.22 -9.89 -14.06
C VAL A 493 4.10 -10.58 -15.12
N PRO A 494 3.99 -11.91 -15.34
CA PRO A 494 4.96 -12.68 -16.17
C PRO A 494 4.79 -12.46 -17.69
N VAL A 495 5.09 -11.26 -18.18
CA VAL A 495 5.08 -10.92 -19.61
C VAL A 495 6.28 -11.57 -20.33
N PRO A 496 6.11 -12.19 -21.52
CA PRO A 496 7.21 -12.78 -22.27
C PRO A 496 8.37 -11.82 -22.55
N ALA A 497 9.59 -12.24 -22.24
CA ALA A 497 10.76 -11.35 -22.20
C ALA A 497 11.10 -10.67 -23.55
N HIS A 498 10.75 -11.30 -24.68
CA HIS A 498 11.00 -10.81 -26.04
C HIS A 498 10.08 -9.67 -26.48
N ILE A 499 9.03 -9.36 -25.72
CA ILE A 499 8.06 -8.29 -26.03
C ILE A 499 8.56 -7.00 -25.37
N THR A 500 8.88 -5.97 -26.18
CA THR A 500 9.28 -4.67 -25.63
C THR A 500 8.08 -3.89 -25.12
N ILE A 501 8.15 -3.49 -23.86
CA ILE A 501 7.10 -2.77 -23.13
C ILE A 501 7.56 -1.33 -22.91
N LEU A 502 6.69 -0.36 -23.17
CA LEU A 502 6.90 1.01 -22.71
C LEU A 502 5.62 1.55 -22.07
N PHE A 503 5.79 2.16 -20.91
CA PHE A 503 4.72 2.73 -20.10
C PHE A 503 4.95 4.22 -19.89
N VAL A 504 3.90 5.02 -20.08
CA VAL A 504 3.88 6.46 -19.82
C VAL A 504 2.99 6.71 -18.61
N GLU A 505 3.59 6.87 -17.43
CA GLU A 505 2.85 7.09 -16.17
C GLU A 505 2.60 8.58 -15.87
N GLN A 506 3.61 9.45 -16.05
CA GLN A 506 3.60 10.84 -15.57
C GLN A 506 4.45 11.79 -16.43
N GLU A 507 4.30 13.09 -16.17
CA GLU A 507 5.13 14.16 -16.75
C GLU A 507 6.62 13.96 -16.46
N ILE A 508 7.46 14.34 -17.43
CA ILE A 508 8.92 14.33 -17.27
C ILE A 508 9.36 15.53 -16.43
N VAL A 509 10.32 15.32 -15.51
CA VAL A 509 10.99 16.41 -14.81
C VAL A 509 11.73 17.27 -15.83
N GLY A 510 11.49 18.59 -15.80
CA GLY A 510 12.03 19.49 -16.81
C GLY A 510 13.53 19.75 -16.60
N ASP A 511 14.35 19.20 -17.48
CA ASP A 511 15.81 19.32 -17.52
C ASP A 511 16.29 20.41 -18.50
N ASP A 512 17.60 20.61 -18.52
CA ASP A 512 18.33 21.55 -19.38
C ASP A 512 18.42 21.11 -20.86
N THR A 513 18.18 19.82 -21.15
CA THR A 513 18.18 19.29 -22.53
C THR A 513 17.10 19.93 -23.41
N THR A 514 17.30 20.01 -24.73
CA THR A 514 16.25 20.49 -25.65
C THR A 514 15.13 19.46 -25.82
N ALA A 515 13.93 19.91 -26.20
CA ALA A 515 12.80 19.02 -26.46
C ALA A 515 13.12 17.98 -27.56
N LEU A 516 13.79 18.39 -28.64
CA LEU A 516 14.22 17.47 -29.71
C LEU A 516 15.19 16.40 -29.20
N GLU A 517 16.24 16.78 -28.47
CA GLU A 517 17.20 15.83 -27.89
C GLU A 517 16.55 14.88 -26.87
N SER A 518 15.57 15.36 -26.09
CA SER A 518 14.84 14.53 -25.13
C SER A 518 14.04 13.41 -25.82
N VAL A 519 13.47 13.68 -27.01
CA VAL A 519 12.88 12.64 -27.89
C VAL A 519 13.94 11.68 -28.42
N LEU A 520 15.07 12.18 -28.91
CA LEU A 520 16.14 11.33 -29.46
C LEU A 520 16.76 10.40 -28.40
N LYS A 521 16.89 10.88 -27.16
CA LYS A 521 17.37 10.13 -25.97
C LYS A 521 16.31 9.18 -25.37
N ALA A 522 15.10 9.10 -25.92
CA ALA A 522 14.13 8.08 -25.51
C ALA A 522 14.54 6.68 -25.99
N ASP A 523 15.18 6.60 -27.15
CA ASP A 523 15.77 5.37 -27.66
C ASP A 523 17.16 5.17 -27.04
N VAL A 524 17.17 4.62 -25.82
CA VAL A 524 18.36 4.33 -25.02
C VAL A 524 19.33 3.41 -25.78
N TRP A 525 18.83 2.53 -26.65
CA TRP A 525 19.67 1.63 -27.45
C TRP A 525 20.34 2.37 -28.60
N ARG A 526 19.64 3.26 -29.32
CA ARG A 526 20.25 4.13 -30.33
C ARG A 526 21.30 5.07 -29.72
N ASP A 527 20.98 5.74 -28.61
CA ASP A 527 21.94 6.65 -27.97
C ASP A 527 23.17 5.90 -27.45
N ARG A 528 23.00 4.70 -26.88
CA ARG A 528 24.12 3.81 -26.51
C ARG A 528 24.97 3.43 -27.72
N LEU A 529 24.37 2.99 -28.82
CA LEU A 529 25.11 2.60 -30.03
C LEU A 529 25.86 3.80 -30.64
N LEU A 530 25.31 5.03 -30.59
CA LEU A 530 26.00 6.25 -31.02
C LEU A 530 27.15 6.66 -30.07
N ARG A 531 27.06 6.37 -28.76
CA ARG A 531 28.19 6.52 -27.81
C ARG A 531 29.27 5.45 -28.08
N GLU A 532 28.86 4.24 -28.45
CA GLU A 532 29.73 3.10 -28.76
C GLU A 532 30.49 3.30 -30.07
N GLU A 533 29.80 3.69 -31.15
CA GLU A 533 30.36 4.15 -32.43
C GLU A 533 31.45 5.21 -32.23
N LYS A 534 31.19 6.25 -31.43
CA LYS A 534 32.17 7.30 -31.13
C LYS A 534 33.37 6.76 -30.37
N SER A 535 33.18 5.89 -29.38
CA SER A 535 34.28 5.28 -28.63
C SER A 535 35.13 4.34 -29.49
N LEU A 536 34.53 3.62 -30.44
CA LEU A 536 35.23 2.76 -31.40
C LEU A 536 36.04 3.62 -32.39
N ASN A 537 35.45 4.66 -32.98
CA ASN A 537 36.15 5.60 -33.85
C ASN A 537 37.33 6.30 -33.14
N GLU A 538 37.13 6.74 -31.89
CA GLU A 538 38.21 7.32 -31.08
C GLU A 538 39.36 6.34 -30.79
N ARG A 539 39.07 5.03 -30.67
CA ARG A 539 40.10 3.99 -30.47
C ARG A 539 40.85 3.68 -31.75
N LEU A 540 40.13 3.57 -32.87
CA LEU A 540 40.71 3.38 -34.20
C LEU A 540 41.65 4.53 -34.54
N LEU A 541 41.22 5.79 -34.36
CA LEU A 541 42.07 6.97 -34.59
C LEU A 541 43.35 6.94 -33.74
N LYS A 542 43.25 6.59 -32.45
CA LYS A 542 44.42 6.49 -31.55
C LYS A 542 45.39 5.36 -31.94
N LEU A 543 44.90 4.29 -32.56
CA LEU A 543 45.75 3.22 -33.11
C LEU A 543 46.40 3.63 -34.44
N GLU A 544 45.72 4.41 -35.28
CA GLU A 544 46.30 4.97 -36.51
C GLU A 544 47.36 6.04 -36.21
N GLU A 545 47.12 6.90 -35.22
CA GLU A 545 48.10 7.89 -34.73
C GLU A 545 49.32 7.24 -34.05
N ALA A 546 49.19 6.01 -33.51
CA ALA A 546 50.28 5.31 -32.84
C ALA A 546 51.37 4.79 -33.81
N GLY A 547 51.06 4.59 -35.10
CA GLY A 547 52.04 4.45 -36.18
C GLY A 547 53.06 3.30 -36.06
N GLY A 548 52.73 2.21 -35.35
CA GLY A 548 53.62 1.07 -35.14
C GLY A 548 53.37 -0.09 -36.11
N ASP A 549 54.43 -0.57 -36.75
CA ASP A 549 54.46 -1.73 -37.67
C ASP A 549 54.43 -3.06 -36.90
N ASP A 550 53.44 -3.22 -36.01
CA ASP A 550 53.38 -4.28 -34.99
C ASP A 550 52.06 -5.06 -35.11
N ARG A 551 52.14 -6.38 -35.34
CA ARG A 551 50.97 -7.20 -35.72
C ARG A 551 49.81 -7.17 -34.73
N ALA A 552 50.10 -7.00 -33.44
CA ALA A 552 49.07 -6.88 -32.42
C ALA A 552 48.21 -5.61 -32.56
N ALA A 553 48.74 -4.55 -33.18
CA ALA A 553 48.00 -3.34 -33.50
C ALA A 553 47.07 -3.55 -34.71
N ASP A 554 47.52 -4.26 -35.74
CA ASP A 554 46.69 -4.65 -36.90
C ASP A 554 45.54 -5.58 -36.48
N GLU A 555 45.83 -6.62 -35.70
CA GLU A 555 44.81 -7.55 -35.17
C GLU A 555 43.75 -6.81 -34.33
N ALA A 556 44.17 -5.91 -33.44
CA ALA A 556 43.26 -5.07 -32.66
C ALA A 556 42.45 -4.08 -33.53
N LYS A 557 43.01 -3.63 -34.66
CA LYS A 557 42.32 -2.76 -35.63
C LYS A 557 41.26 -3.52 -36.41
N GLU A 558 41.52 -4.76 -36.82
CA GLU A 558 40.52 -5.63 -37.46
C GLU A 558 39.37 -6.00 -36.51
N GLU A 559 39.66 -6.28 -35.22
CA GLU A 559 38.63 -6.51 -34.22
C GLU A 559 37.72 -5.28 -34.02
N LEU A 560 38.30 -4.08 -33.83
CA LEU A 560 37.55 -2.85 -33.65
C LEU A 560 36.75 -2.46 -34.91
N SER A 561 37.31 -2.69 -36.10
CA SER A 561 36.62 -2.49 -37.38
C SER A 561 35.41 -3.42 -37.51
N THR A 562 35.55 -4.68 -37.10
CA THR A 562 34.46 -5.67 -37.10
C THR A 562 33.35 -5.28 -36.12
N GLN A 563 33.70 -4.85 -34.89
CA GLN A 563 32.75 -4.34 -33.91
C GLN A 563 32.01 -3.08 -34.42
N LEU A 564 32.71 -2.19 -35.11
CA LEU A 564 32.13 -0.99 -35.72
C LEU A 564 31.16 -1.33 -36.86
N ALA A 565 31.49 -2.30 -37.72
CA ALA A 565 30.58 -2.79 -38.76
C ALA A 565 29.28 -3.39 -38.18
N ASP A 566 29.39 -4.12 -37.06
CA ASP A 566 28.27 -4.65 -36.30
C ASP A 566 27.38 -3.54 -35.72
N VAL A 567 27.99 -2.49 -35.14
CA VAL A 567 27.29 -1.31 -34.61
C VAL A 567 26.60 -0.53 -35.73
N HIS A 568 27.27 -0.30 -36.87
CA HIS A 568 26.69 0.37 -38.03
C HIS A 568 25.50 -0.41 -38.61
N THR A 569 25.59 -1.75 -38.66
CA THR A 569 24.49 -2.62 -39.11
C THR A 569 23.26 -2.48 -38.20
N ARG A 570 23.47 -2.42 -36.88
CA ARG A 570 22.38 -2.21 -35.91
C ARG A 570 21.79 -0.80 -35.97
N LEU A 571 22.62 0.23 -36.15
CA LEU A 571 22.16 1.62 -36.35
C LEU A 571 21.34 1.77 -37.64
N ALA A 572 21.67 1.01 -38.69
CA ALA A 572 20.88 0.93 -39.92
C ALA A 572 19.55 0.19 -39.72
N GLU A 573 19.52 -0.97 -39.04
CA GLU A 573 18.27 -1.65 -38.65
C GLU A 573 17.34 -0.75 -37.80
N MET A 574 17.89 0.22 -37.08
CA MET A 574 17.14 1.18 -36.25
C MET A 574 16.77 2.50 -36.95
N GLU A 575 17.07 2.65 -38.25
CA GLU A 575 16.86 3.87 -39.04
C GLU A 575 17.52 5.13 -38.43
N ALA A 576 18.66 4.97 -37.72
CA ALA A 576 19.16 5.96 -36.76
C ALA A 576 19.44 7.36 -37.33
N GLU A 577 19.81 7.46 -38.61
CA GLU A 577 20.04 8.72 -39.34
C GLU A 577 18.74 9.52 -39.56
N SER A 578 17.62 8.84 -39.84
CA SER A 578 16.29 9.48 -40.03
C SER A 578 15.68 10.01 -38.73
N GLY A 579 16.25 9.62 -37.58
CA GLY A 579 15.73 9.90 -36.24
C GLY A 579 15.39 11.37 -35.95
N PRO A 580 16.24 12.36 -36.28
CA PRO A 580 15.95 13.78 -36.03
C PRO A 580 14.71 14.27 -36.76
N ALA A 581 14.55 13.94 -38.05
CA ALA A 581 13.39 14.32 -38.85
C ALA A 581 12.10 13.65 -38.34
N ARG A 582 12.17 12.35 -37.99
CA ARG A 582 11.07 11.63 -37.31
C ARG A 582 10.66 12.29 -35.99
N ALA A 583 11.63 12.67 -35.14
CA ALA A 583 11.37 13.29 -33.85
C ALA A 583 10.75 14.69 -34.01
N ALA A 584 11.26 15.49 -34.94
CA ALA A 584 10.72 16.82 -35.26
C ALA A 584 9.26 16.75 -35.77
N LEU A 585 8.94 15.76 -36.60
CA LEU A 585 7.57 15.54 -37.11
C LEU A 585 6.59 15.15 -35.99
N LEU A 586 7.01 14.26 -35.07
CA LEU A 586 6.18 13.89 -33.91
C LEU A 586 5.95 15.08 -32.96
N LEU A 587 6.98 15.90 -32.73
CA LEU A 587 6.86 17.11 -31.92
C LEU A 587 5.95 18.15 -32.59
N ALA A 588 6.07 18.36 -33.90
CA ALA A 588 5.20 19.25 -34.66
C ALA A 588 3.72 18.80 -34.61
N GLY A 589 3.45 17.51 -34.78
CA GLY A 589 2.10 16.94 -34.65
C GLY A 589 1.47 17.13 -33.28
N LEU A 590 2.27 17.04 -32.21
CA LEU A 590 1.88 17.33 -30.83
C LEU A 590 1.86 18.85 -30.49
N GLY A 591 2.14 19.72 -31.47
CA GLY A 591 1.96 21.16 -31.39
C GLY A 591 3.20 21.99 -31.03
N PHE A 592 4.41 21.40 -30.99
CA PHE A 592 5.66 22.15 -30.79
C PHE A 592 6.09 22.84 -32.10
N SER A 593 6.18 24.18 -32.10
CA SER A 593 6.79 24.89 -33.23
C SER A 593 8.27 24.54 -33.34
N GLU A 594 8.87 24.74 -34.51
CA GLU A 594 10.33 24.60 -34.72
C GLU A 594 11.13 25.38 -33.67
N SER A 595 10.68 26.59 -33.30
CA SER A 595 11.30 27.40 -32.24
C SER A 595 11.20 26.76 -30.84
N ASP A 596 10.17 25.94 -30.59
CA ASP A 596 9.96 25.23 -29.32
C ASP A 596 10.81 23.96 -29.24
N GLN A 597 11.04 23.27 -30.35
CA GLN A 597 11.80 22.01 -30.39
C GLN A 597 13.26 22.20 -29.89
N HIS A 598 13.80 23.42 -30.04
CA HIS A 598 15.11 23.82 -29.52
C HIS A 598 15.10 24.44 -28.09
N LYS A 599 13.94 24.60 -27.44
CA LYS A 599 13.87 25.12 -26.06
C LYS A 599 14.16 24.01 -25.04
N ALA A 600 14.77 24.39 -23.92
CA ALA A 600 15.09 23.48 -22.83
C ALA A 600 13.82 22.96 -22.13
N THR A 601 13.76 21.66 -21.82
CA THR A 601 12.54 21.00 -21.30
C THR A 601 12.00 21.62 -20.01
N ARG A 602 12.87 22.22 -19.17
CA ARG A 602 12.47 23.02 -18.00
C ARG A 602 11.55 24.21 -18.27
N THR A 603 11.64 24.83 -19.46
CA THR A 603 10.85 26.03 -19.81
C THR A 603 9.38 25.72 -20.14
N PHE A 604 9.07 24.46 -20.41
CA PHE A 604 7.71 24.00 -20.69
C PHE A 604 6.92 23.76 -19.40
N SER A 605 5.61 24.04 -19.43
CA SER A 605 4.68 23.67 -18.36
C SER A 605 4.31 22.18 -18.43
N GLY A 606 3.69 21.66 -17.37
CA GLY A 606 3.44 20.23 -17.18
C GLY A 606 2.82 19.51 -18.38
N GLY A 607 1.68 20.01 -18.91
CA GLY A 607 1.04 19.40 -20.07
C GLY A 607 1.90 19.37 -21.35
N TRP A 608 2.80 20.33 -21.54
CA TRP A 608 3.79 20.27 -22.62
C TRP A 608 4.87 19.20 -22.34
N ARG A 609 5.27 18.99 -21.08
CA ARG A 609 6.15 17.88 -20.68
C ARG A 609 5.46 16.51 -20.78
N MET A 610 4.13 16.43 -20.60
CA MET A 610 3.34 15.24 -20.91
C MET A 610 3.33 14.95 -22.42
N ARG A 611 3.09 15.98 -23.27
CA ARG A 611 3.22 15.81 -24.73
C ARG A 611 4.64 15.39 -25.14
N LEU A 612 5.67 15.90 -24.48
CA LEU A 612 7.04 15.43 -24.69
C LEU A 612 7.23 13.94 -24.28
N ALA A 613 6.63 13.50 -23.17
CA ALA A 613 6.65 12.09 -22.76
C ALA A 613 5.97 11.18 -23.80
N LEU A 614 4.86 11.63 -24.38
CA LEU A 614 4.18 10.94 -25.48
C LEU A 614 5.03 10.94 -26.75
N ALA A 615 5.67 12.06 -27.11
CA ALA A 615 6.59 12.13 -28.25
C ALA A 615 7.75 11.13 -28.10
N ARG A 616 8.36 11.05 -26.90
CA ARG A 616 9.38 10.05 -26.53
C ARG A 616 8.86 8.62 -26.72
N ALA A 617 7.64 8.33 -26.25
CA ALA A 617 7.07 6.97 -26.32
C ALA A 617 6.68 6.53 -27.74
N LEU A 618 6.08 7.43 -28.53
CA LEU A 618 5.73 7.17 -29.93
C LEU A 618 6.99 7.01 -30.81
N PHE A 619 8.09 7.70 -30.48
CA PHE A 619 9.36 7.57 -31.21
C PHE A 619 10.01 6.18 -31.06
N VAL A 620 9.92 5.56 -29.87
CA VAL A 620 10.57 4.27 -29.53
C VAL A 620 9.90 3.05 -30.18
N LYS A 621 8.62 3.15 -30.57
CA LYS A 621 7.83 2.08 -31.23
C LYS A 621 7.95 0.70 -30.52
N PRO A 622 7.48 0.56 -29.27
CA PRO A 622 7.45 -0.71 -28.55
C PRO A 622 6.50 -1.75 -29.19
N ASP A 623 6.60 -3.01 -28.76
CA ASP A 623 5.64 -4.06 -29.10
C ASP A 623 4.33 -3.93 -28.32
N LEU A 624 4.41 -3.47 -27.07
CA LEU A 624 3.30 -3.04 -26.23
C LEU A 624 3.52 -1.59 -25.76
N LEU A 625 2.71 -0.67 -26.27
CA LEU A 625 2.61 0.70 -25.77
C LEU A 625 1.49 0.80 -24.73
N MET A 626 1.82 1.27 -23.52
CA MET A 626 0.86 1.50 -22.44
C MET A 626 0.77 2.98 -22.09
N LEU A 627 -0.44 3.54 -22.14
CA LEU A 627 -0.72 4.96 -21.86
C LEU A 627 -1.73 5.08 -20.71
N ASP A 628 -1.42 5.87 -19.68
CA ASP A 628 -2.35 6.17 -18.59
C ASP A 628 -2.92 7.59 -18.75
N GLU A 629 -4.24 7.68 -18.97
CA GLU A 629 -5.02 8.93 -19.11
C GLU A 629 -4.39 10.04 -19.99
N PRO A 630 -3.96 9.73 -21.24
CA PRO A 630 -3.26 10.70 -22.09
C PRO A 630 -4.08 11.95 -22.39
N SER A 631 -5.41 11.84 -22.42
CA SER A 631 -6.36 12.93 -22.71
C SER A 631 -6.26 14.12 -21.76
N ASN A 632 -5.96 13.91 -20.47
CA ASN A 632 -6.20 14.92 -19.42
C ASN A 632 -5.29 16.16 -19.48
N HIS A 633 -4.19 16.12 -20.24
CA HIS A 633 -3.20 17.21 -20.34
C HIS A 633 -2.86 17.60 -21.79
N ILE A 634 -3.70 17.24 -22.75
CA ILE A 634 -3.51 17.52 -24.19
C ILE A 634 -4.67 18.40 -24.70
N ASP A 635 -4.36 19.42 -25.50
CA ASP A 635 -5.35 20.26 -26.15
C ASP A 635 -6.08 19.48 -27.26
N LEU A 636 -7.36 19.78 -27.51
CA LEU A 636 -8.17 19.25 -28.61
C LEU A 636 -7.42 19.05 -29.94
N ASN A 637 -6.56 19.99 -30.32
CA ASN A 637 -5.77 19.96 -31.56
C ASN A 637 -4.77 18.78 -31.59
N ALA A 638 -4.01 18.61 -30.50
CA ALA A 638 -3.00 17.56 -30.38
C ALA A 638 -3.64 16.21 -30.00
N LEU A 639 -4.80 16.22 -29.34
CA LEU A 639 -5.60 15.03 -29.09
C LEU A 639 -6.17 14.46 -30.40
N ALA A 640 -6.74 15.29 -31.27
CA ALA A 640 -7.23 14.87 -32.58
C ALA A 640 -6.10 14.34 -33.51
N TRP A 641 -4.90 14.93 -33.42
CA TRP A 641 -3.73 14.37 -34.11
C TRP A 641 -3.30 13.02 -33.52
N LEU A 642 -3.38 12.85 -32.20
CA LEU A 642 -3.07 11.60 -31.51
C LEU A 642 -4.12 10.50 -31.82
N GLU A 643 -5.41 10.86 -31.97
CA GLU A 643 -6.47 9.98 -32.47
C GLU A 643 -6.11 9.44 -33.88
N ASP A 644 -5.91 10.33 -34.86
CA ASP A 644 -5.51 9.99 -36.24
C ASP A 644 -4.22 9.13 -36.25
N TYR A 645 -3.21 9.45 -35.43
CA TYR A 645 -1.95 8.72 -35.37
C TYR A 645 -2.11 7.30 -34.79
N LEU A 646 -2.79 7.17 -33.64
CA LEU A 646 -2.97 5.87 -32.95
C LEU A 646 -3.88 4.90 -33.70
N GLN A 647 -4.81 5.38 -34.54
CA GLN A 647 -5.56 4.51 -35.46
C GLN A 647 -4.65 3.74 -36.43
N THR A 648 -3.53 4.34 -36.84
CA THR A 648 -2.53 3.73 -37.74
C THR A 648 -1.47 2.89 -37.03
N TRP A 649 -1.52 2.80 -35.70
CA TRP A 649 -0.50 2.12 -34.90
C TRP A 649 -0.47 0.59 -35.16
N PRO A 650 0.70 0.01 -35.52
CA PRO A 650 0.80 -1.39 -35.95
C PRO A 650 1.13 -2.39 -34.81
N SER A 651 1.58 -1.89 -33.66
CA SER A 651 1.89 -2.71 -32.47
C SER A 651 0.68 -2.81 -31.54
N THR A 652 0.79 -3.60 -30.46
CA THR A 652 -0.24 -3.64 -29.41
C THR A 652 -0.29 -2.31 -28.67
N LEU A 653 -1.50 -1.80 -28.43
CA LEU A 653 -1.76 -0.60 -27.63
C LEU A 653 -2.68 -0.94 -26.47
N LEU A 654 -2.36 -0.44 -25.27
CA LEU A 654 -3.20 -0.52 -24.09
C LEU A 654 -3.39 0.91 -23.52
N VAL A 655 -4.58 1.46 -23.70
CA VAL A 655 -4.96 2.80 -23.23
C VAL A 655 -5.81 2.66 -21.99
N VAL A 656 -5.42 3.29 -20.89
CA VAL A 656 -6.37 3.72 -19.85
C VAL A 656 -6.83 5.13 -20.20
N SER A 657 -8.13 5.35 -20.29
CA SER A 657 -8.72 6.68 -20.46
C SER A 657 -10.16 6.70 -19.92
N HIS A 658 -10.59 7.83 -19.38
CA HIS A 658 -12.01 8.11 -19.11
C HIS A 658 -12.72 8.84 -20.27
N ASP A 659 -12.00 9.25 -21.32
CA ASP A 659 -12.58 9.91 -22.51
C ASP A 659 -13.29 8.89 -23.42
N ARG A 660 -14.61 9.05 -23.54
CA ARG A 660 -15.45 8.19 -24.37
C ARG A 660 -15.19 8.35 -25.86
N ALA A 661 -14.90 9.58 -26.33
CA ALA A 661 -14.70 9.87 -27.75
C ALA A 661 -13.34 9.34 -28.22
N PHE A 662 -12.29 9.57 -27.43
CA PHE A 662 -10.96 9.02 -27.68
C PHE A 662 -10.97 7.49 -27.74
N LEU A 663 -11.65 6.84 -26.78
CA LEU A 663 -11.79 5.38 -26.77
C LEU A 663 -12.63 4.85 -27.94
N ASP A 664 -13.69 5.55 -28.35
CA ASP A 664 -14.51 5.12 -29.50
C ASP A 664 -13.73 5.25 -30.83
N ALA A 665 -12.86 6.26 -30.95
CA ALA A 665 -12.03 6.49 -32.12
C ALA A 665 -10.78 5.59 -32.21
N VAL A 666 -10.21 5.15 -31.08
CA VAL A 666 -8.94 4.40 -31.05
C VAL A 666 -9.09 2.91 -30.75
N ALA A 667 -9.98 2.50 -29.85
CA ALA A 667 -10.01 1.11 -29.36
C ALA A 667 -10.72 0.13 -30.32
N THR A 668 -10.16 -1.08 -30.44
CA THR A 668 -10.79 -2.22 -31.14
C THR A 668 -11.50 -3.18 -30.19
N ASP A 669 -11.07 -3.19 -28.93
CA ASP A 669 -11.55 -4.06 -27.87
C ASP A 669 -11.51 -3.28 -26.54
N ILE A 670 -12.52 -3.47 -25.69
CA ILE A 670 -12.62 -2.85 -24.37
C ILE A 670 -12.43 -3.91 -23.28
N VAL A 671 -11.57 -3.61 -22.32
CA VAL A 671 -11.34 -4.39 -21.11
C VAL A 671 -11.99 -3.63 -19.94
N HIS A 672 -13.03 -4.21 -19.35
CA HIS A 672 -13.75 -3.61 -18.22
C HIS A 672 -13.24 -4.20 -16.90
N GLN A 673 -12.57 -3.40 -16.08
CA GLN A 673 -12.11 -3.79 -14.75
C GLN A 673 -13.20 -3.48 -13.70
N HIS A 674 -13.83 -4.53 -13.17
CA HIS A 674 -14.87 -4.46 -12.15
C HIS A 674 -14.74 -5.62 -11.17
N SER A 675 -15.15 -5.43 -9.92
CA SER A 675 -15.17 -6.46 -8.85
C SER A 675 -13.96 -7.42 -8.81
N SER A 676 -12.76 -6.84 -8.90
CA SER A 676 -11.45 -7.53 -8.94
C SER A 676 -11.26 -8.51 -10.12
N ARG A 677 -11.98 -8.33 -11.22
CA ARG A 677 -11.95 -9.13 -12.46
C ARG A 677 -11.72 -8.25 -13.68
N LEU A 678 -11.49 -8.88 -14.84
CA LEU A 678 -11.36 -8.23 -16.15
C LEU A 678 -12.32 -8.92 -17.14
N ASP A 679 -13.32 -8.17 -17.63
CA ASP A 679 -14.23 -8.63 -18.70
C ASP A 679 -13.80 -8.07 -20.07
N TYR A 680 -14.01 -8.86 -21.13
CA TYR A 680 -13.67 -8.49 -22.51
C TYR A 680 -14.90 -8.22 -23.36
N TYR A 681 -14.88 -7.09 -24.05
CA TYR A 681 -15.89 -6.68 -25.03
C TYR A 681 -15.18 -6.33 -26.35
N LYS A 682 -15.67 -6.86 -27.46
CA LYS A 682 -15.13 -6.56 -28.80
C LYS A 682 -15.93 -5.41 -29.40
N GLY A 683 -15.25 -4.42 -29.98
CA GLY A 683 -15.88 -3.21 -30.51
C GLY A 683 -15.41 -1.94 -29.80
N ASN A 684 -16.01 -0.82 -30.22
CA ASN A 684 -15.76 0.51 -29.67
C ASN A 684 -16.46 0.75 -28.32
N PHE A 685 -16.20 1.89 -27.68
CA PHE A 685 -16.81 2.26 -26.39
C PHE A 685 -18.35 2.21 -26.44
N THR A 686 -18.94 2.69 -27.53
CA THR A 686 -20.40 2.75 -27.72
C THR A 686 -21.03 1.35 -27.77
N GLN A 687 -20.42 0.41 -28.51
CA GLN A 687 -20.84 -0.99 -28.57
C GLN A 687 -20.66 -1.69 -27.22
N PHE A 688 -19.55 -1.42 -26.51
CA PHE A 688 -19.34 -1.89 -25.15
C PHE A 688 -20.46 -1.41 -24.20
N TYR A 689 -20.77 -0.12 -24.18
CA TYR A 689 -21.76 0.44 -23.26
C TYR A 689 -23.19 -0.10 -23.53
N ALA A 690 -23.57 -0.25 -24.80
CA ALA A 690 -24.82 -0.92 -25.18
C ALA A 690 -24.85 -2.38 -24.72
N THR A 691 -23.80 -3.15 -25.04
CA THR A 691 -23.69 -4.58 -24.66
C THR A 691 -23.72 -4.78 -23.15
N LYS A 692 -23.02 -3.91 -22.39
CA LYS A 692 -23.00 -3.94 -20.93
C LYS A 692 -24.39 -3.66 -20.36
N THR A 693 -25.01 -2.53 -20.75
CA THR A 693 -26.34 -2.15 -20.22
C THR A 693 -27.45 -3.13 -20.59
N GLU A 694 -27.37 -3.82 -21.74
CA GLU A 694 -28.26 -4.94 -22.05
C GLU A 694 -27.98 -6.17 -21.17
N ARG A 695 -26.71 -6.53 -20.96
CA ARG A 695 -26.30 -7.65 -20.08
C ARG A 695 -26.76 -7.42 -18.64
N ASP A 696 -26.55 -6.22 -18.10
CA ASP A 696 -26.93 -5.85 -16.73
C ASP A 696 -28.46 -5.85 -16.57
N ARG A 697 -29.19 -5.33 -17.56
CA ARG A 697 -30.66 -5.34 -17.59
C ARG A 697 -31.22 -6.75 -17.67
N ASN A 698 -30.60 -7.64 -18.45
CA ASN A 698 -30.99 -9.04 -18.54
C ASN A 698 -30.69 -9.79 -17.24
N ALA A 699 -29.49 -9.66 -16.68
CA ALA A 699 -29.13 -10.25 -15.38
C ALA A 699 -30.06 -9.79 -14.25
N ARG A 700 -30.40 -8.49 -14.21
CA ARG A 700 -31.37 -7.94 -13.26
C ARG A 700 -32.76 -8.55 -13.43
N LYS A 701 -33.25 -8.67 -14.66
CA LYS A 701 -34.56 -9.27 -14.97
C LYS A 701 -34.60 -10.77 -14.67
N GLU A 702 -33.51 -11.49 -14.93
CA GLU A 702 -33.37 -12.91 -14.58
C GLU A 702 -33.38 -13.11 -13.07
N TYR A 703 -32.64 -12.29 -12.31
CA TYR A 703 -32.68 -12.30 -10.85
C TYR A 703 -34.07 -11.95 -10.31
N GLU A 704 -34.69 -10.85 -10.77
CA GLU A 704 -36.04 -10.43 -10.34
C GLU A 704 -37.09 -11.53 -10.63
N THR A 705 -37.03 -12.18 -11.80
CA THR A 705 -37.95 -13.30 -12.11
C THR A 705 -37.64 -14.57 -11.33
N GLN A 706 -36.37 -14.91 -11.09
CA GLN A 706 -36.02 -16.07 -10.25
C GLN A 706 -36.42 -15.86 -8.79
N MET A 707 -36.23 -14.65 -8.25
CA MET A 707 -36.65 -14.27 -6.89
C MET A 707 -38.17 -14.26 -6.76
N ALA A 708 -38.91 -13.73 -7.74
CA ALA A 708 -40.36 -13.84 -7.77
C ALA A 708 -40.85 -15.31 -7.82
N TYR A 709 -40.16 -16.17 -8.59
CA TYR A 709 -40.47 -17.60 -8.64
C TYR A 709 -40.16 -18.32 -7.33
N ARG A 710 -38.99 -18.05 -6.70
CA ARG A 710 -38.62 -18.53 -5.37
C ARG A 710 -39.66 -18.10 -4.31
N ALA A 711 -40.06 -16.82 -4.30
CA ALA A 711 -41.08 -16.31 -3.39
C ALA A 711 -42.46 -16.96 -3.61
N HIS A 712 -42.87 -17.18 -4.86
CA HIS A 712 -44.12 -17.89 -5.18
C HIS A 712 -44.09 -19.36 -4.74
N LEU A 713 -42.96 -20.06 -4.93
CA LEU A 713 -42.78 -21.42 -4.40
C LEU A 713 -42.85 -21.43 -2.86
N GLN A 714 -42.15 -20.50 -2.20
CA GLN A 714 -42.14 -20.38 -0.74
C GLN A 714 -43.56 -20.12 -0.18
N ALA A 715 -44.29 -19.16 -0.74
CA ALA A 715 -45.67 -18.86 -0.35
C ALA A 715 -46.65 -20.04 -0.58
N PHE A 716 -46.38 -20.91 -1.56
CA PHE A 716 -47.11 -22.17 -1.73
C PHE A 716 -46.72 -23.20 -0.66
N ILE A 717 -45.42 -23.35 -0.38
CA ILE A 717 -44.91 -24.26 0.65
C ILE A 717 -45.53 -23.90 2.00
N ASP A 718 -45.37 -22.66 2.48
CA ASP A 718 -45.82 -22.26 3.83
C ASP A 718 -47.34 -22.38 4.00
N ARG A 719 -48.11 -22.10 2.95
CA ARG A 719 -49.58 -22.24 2.96
C ARG A 719 -50.07 -23.69 3.00
N TRP A 720 -49.29 -24.66 2.50
CA TRP A 720 -49.75 -26.05 2.34
C TRP A 720 -48.91 -27.10 3.08
N ARG A 721 -47.77 -26.73 3.69
CA ARG A 721 -46.84 -27.61 4.44
C ARG A 721 -47.53 -28.44 5.53
N TYR A 722 -48.53 -27.86 6.19
CA TYR A 722 -49.27 -28.47 7.29
C TYR A 722 -50.59 -29.16 6.85
N ASN A 723 -50.93 -29.15 5.55
CA ASN A 723 -52.17 -29.75 5.05
C ASN A 723 -51.90 -31.17 4.52
N ALA A 724 -52.42 -32.19 5.21
CA ALA A 724 -52.20 -33.60 4.89
C ALA A 724 -52.47 -33.96 3.40
N ASN A 725 -53.50 -33.38 2.78
CA ASN A 725 -53.89 -33.68 1.40
C ASN A 725 -53.01 -32.98 0.34
N ARG A 726 -52.16 -32.03 0.74
CA ARG A 726 -51.25 -31.29 -0.18
C ARG A 726 -49.78 -31.32 0.24
N ALA A 727 -49.44 -31.92 1.38
CA ALA A 727 -48.08 -32.06 1.87
C ALA A 727 -47.11 -32.67 0.83
N ALA A 728 -47.54 -33.70 0.07
CA ALA A 728 -46.72 -34.29 -0.99
C ALA A 728 -46.38 -33.31 -2.13
N GLN A 729 -47.29 -32.40 -2.47
CA GLN A 729 -47.05 -31.34 -3.46
C GLN A 729 -46.12 -30.26 -2.89
N ALA A 730 -46.29 -29.88 -1.62
CA ALA A 730 -45.39 -28.96 -0.94
C ALA A 730 -43.96 -29.52 -0.87
N GLN A 731 -43.78 -30.79 -0.52
CA GLN A 731 -42.48 -31.50 -0.53
C GLN A 731 -41.85 -31.52 -1.93
N SER A 732 -42.64 -31.75 -2.98
CA SER A 732 -42.16 -31.63 -4.36
C SER A 732 -41.69 -30.21 -4.71
N LYS A 733 -42.33 -29.16 -4.17
CA LYS A 733 -41.89 -27.77 -4.37
C LYS A 733 -40.66 -27.40 -3.53
N ILE A 734 -40.50 -27.93 -2.31
CA ILE A 734 -39.27 -27.81 -1.52
C ILE A 734 -38.08 -28.35 -2.32
N LYS A 735 -38.20 -29.58 -2.87
CA LYS A 735 -37.16 -30.21 -3.68
C LYS A 735 -36.89 -29.54 -5.05
N ILE A 736 -37.75 -28.61 -5.47
CA ILE A 736 -37.50 -27.73 -6.62
C ILE A 736 -36.78 -26.46 -6.17
N LEU A 737 -37.15 -25.90 -5.01
CA LEU A 737 -36.49 -24.74 -4.40
C LEU A 737 -35.01 -25.06 -4.07
N GLU A 738 -34.74 -26.21 -3.46
CA GLU A 738 -33.40 -26.76 -3.19
C GLU A 738 -32.54 -26.98 -4.46
N LYS A 739 -33.17 -27.03 -5.64
CA LYS A 739 -32.51 -27.28 -6.93
C LYS A 739 -32.40 -26.02 -7.81
N LEU A 740 -33.00 -24.90 -7.42
CA LEU A 740 -32.81 -23.64 -8.13
C LEU A 740 -31.43 -23.09 -7.76
N PRO A 741 -30.52 -22.87 -8.74
CA PRO A 741 -29.20 -22.34 -8.45
C PRO A 741 -29.32 -20.99 -7.74
N GLU A 742 -28.48 -20.76 -6.74
CA GLU A 742 -28.40 -19.47 -6.06
C GLU A 742 -27.76 -18.46 -7.02
N LEU A 743 -28.59 -17.56 -7.55
CA LEU A 743 -28.09 -16.37 -8.24
C LEU A 743 -27.65 -15.37 -7.17
N GLU A 744 -26.42 -14.91 -7.29
CA GLU A 744 -25.95 -13.71 -6.58
C GLU A 744 -26.82 -12.51 -7.02
N PRO A 745 -27.13 -11.57 -6.10
CA PRO A 745 -27.84 -10.35 -6.49
C PRO A 745 -26.98 -9.57 -7.51
N PRO A 746 -27.57 -9.03 -8.59
CA PRO A 746 -26.89 -8.11 -9.48
C PRO A 746 -26.28 -6.97 -8.66
N GLU A 747 -25.04 -6.62 -8.95
CA GLU A 747 -24.37 -5.49 -8.28
C GLU A 747 -25.15 -4.20 -8.56
N GLU A 748 -25.67 -3.55 -7.51
CA GLU A 748 -26.29 -2.23 -7.67
C GLU A 748 -25.18 -1.20 -7.87
N GLU A 749 -25.00 -0.76 -9.12
CA GLU A 749 -24.15 0.40 -9.41
C GLU A 749 -24.71 1.62 -8.66
N GLU A 750 -24.00 2.07 -7.62
CA GLU A 750 -24.34 3.27 -6.85
C GLU A 750 -24.25 4.51 -7.75
N THR A 751 -25.31 4.77 -8.52
CA THR A 751 -25.42 5.94 -9.40
C THR A 751 -25.17 7.23 -8.63
N GLU A 752 -24.01 7.83 -8.86
CA GLU A 752 -23.58 9.02 -8.14
C GLU A 752 -24.51 10.20 -8.44
N LYS A 753 -24.96 10.90 -7.39
CA LYS A 753 -25.94 11.98 -7.49
C LYS A 753 -25.43 13.20 -6.76
N PHE A 754 -24.70 14.05 -7.49
CA PHE A 754 -24.24 15.32 -6.95
C PHE A 754 -25.44 16.26 -6.76
N LYS A 755 -25.46 17.00 -5.64
CA LYS A 755 -26.53 17.99 -5.38
C LYS A 755 -25.95 19.32 -4.91
N PHE A 756 -26.03 20.33 -5.77
CA PHE A 756 -25.77 21.71 -5.39
C PHE A 756 -27.00 22.31 -4.66
N PRO A 757 -26.80 23.18 -3.66
CA PRO A 757 -27.90 23.93 -3.05
C PRO A 757 -28.41 25.01 -4.00
N GLU A 758 -29.72 25.23 -3.99
CA GLU A 758 -30.35 26.30 -4.75
C GLU A 758 -29.84 27.69 -4.33
N THR A 759 -29.68 28.58 -5.31
CA THR A 759 -29.14 29.92 -5.14
C THR A 759 -30.23 30.94 -4.79
N GLU A 760 -29.86 31.97 -4.04
CA GLU A 760 -30.74 33.12 -3.77
C GLU A 760 -30.92 33.97 -5.04
N LYS A 761 -32.09 34.59 -5.23
CA LYS A 761 -32.34 35.43 -6.41
C LYS A 761 -31.67 36.80 -6.24
N ILE A 762 -30.76 37.13 -7.15
CA ILE A 762 -30.10 38.43 -7.27
C ILE A 762 -30.66 39.20 -8.47
N SER A 763 -30.83 40.52 -8.31
CA SER A 763 -31.19 41.44 -9.40
C SER A 763 -30.02 41.63 -10.38
N PRO A 764 -30.22 41.47 -11.70
CA PRO A 764 -29.21 41.81 -12.71
C PRO A 764 -28.78 43.30 -12.66
N PRO A 765 -27.59 43.65 -13.19
CA PRO A 765 -26.55 42.74 -13.69
C PRO A 765 -25.86 41.99 -12.54
N LEU A 766 -25.31 40.79 -12.81
CA LEU A 766 -24.46 40.09 -11.83
C LEU A 766 -23.01 40.53 -11.95
N LEU A 767 -22.46 40.36 -13.15
CA LEU A 767 -21.09 40.67 -13.51
C LEU A 767 -21.06 41.07 -14.98
N GLN A 768 -20.50 42.24 -15.26
CA GLN A 768 -20.31 42.75 -16.61
C GLN A 768 -18.86 43.25 -16.77
N LEU A 769 -18.19 42.84 -17.84
CA LEU A 769 -16.93 43.41 -18.31
C LEU A 769 -17.24 44.25 -19.55
N SER A 770 -16.79 45.50 -19.57
CA SER A 770 -16.95 46.41 -20.72
C SER A 770 -15.57 46.86 -21.20
N GLU A 771 -15.25 46.55 -22.45
CA GLU A 771 -14.00 46.92 -23.15
C GLU A 771 -12.71 46.50 -22.39
N VAL A 772 -12.78 45.46 -21.56
CA VAL A 772 -11.70 45.09 -20.64
C VAL A 772 -10.46 44.60 -21.38
N SER A 773 -9.31 45.19 -21.03
CA SER A 773 -8.01 44.84 -21.60
C SER A 773 -6.98 44.54 -20.50
N PHE A 774 -6.14 43.52 -20.72
CA PHE A 774 -5.20 43.02 -19.72
C PHE A 774 -3.99 42.27 -20.35
N GLY A 775 -2.82 42.41 -19.72
CA GLY A 775 -1.62 41.62 -19.96
C GLY A 775 -0.77 41.52 -18.69
N TYR A 776 0.07 40.49 -18.56
CA TYR A 776 1.01 40.37 -17.43
C TYR A 776 2.23 41.30 -17.55
N SER A 777 2.41 41.95 -18.70
CA SER A 777 3.42 42.98 -18.95
C SER A 777 2.88 43.97 -19.97
N PRO A 778 3.27 45.26 -19.95
CA PRO A 778 2.75 46.27 -20.87
C PRO A 778 2.85 45.88 -22.35
N ASP A 779 3.95 45.22 -22.71
CA ASP A 779 4.27 44.82 -24.09
C ASP A 779 3.51 43.58 -24.57
N ASN A 780 2.86 42.82 -23.67
CA ASN A 780 2.17 41.57 -23.98
C ASN A 780 0.73 41.57 -23.46
N ILE A 781 -0.15 42.26 -24.20
CA ILE A 781 -1.58 42.33 -23.94
C ILE A 781 -2.27 41.06 -24.45
N ILE A 782 -2.67 40.20 -23.50
CA ILE A 782 -3.28 38.87 -23.71
C ILE A 782 -4.77 38.98 -24.01
N LEU A 783 -5.47 39.95 -23.42
CA LEU A 783 -6.91 40.18 -23.61
C LEU A 783 -7.14 41.64 -24.01
N ARG A 784 -7.92 41.87 -25.05
CA ARG A 784 -8.18 43.18 -25.67
C ARG A 784 -9.68 43.36 -25.89
N GLU A 785 -10.22 44.49 -25.42
CA GLU A 785 -11.60 44.93 -25.67
C GLU A 785 -12.67 43.87 -25.30
N VAL A 786 -12.42 43.12 -24.22
CA VAL A 786 -13.28 42.01 -23.79
C VAL A 786 -14.60 42.56 -23.24
N ASN A 787 -15.69 42.19 -23.89
CA ASN A 787 -17.06 42.53 -23.52
C ASN A 787 -17.80 41.25 -23.12
N ILE A 788 -18.24 41.16 -21.86
CA ILE A 788 -18.82 39.97 -21.24
C ILE A 788 -19.99 40.40 -20.35
N ASP A 789 -21.15 39.76 -20.48
CA ASP A 789 -22.32 39.95 -19.59
C ASP A 789 -22.84 38.58 -19.12
N ILE A 790 -23.17 38.47 -17.84
CA ILE A 790 -23.46 37.21 -17.14
C ILE A 790 -24.68 37.37 -16.22
N GLY A 791 -25.69 36.52 -16.43
CA GLY A 791 -26.86 36.37 -15.58
C GLY A 791 -26.89 35.03 -14.82
N LEU A 792 -27.93 34.81 -14.00
CA LEU A 792 -28.11 33.53 -13.27
C LEU A 792 -28.40 32.35 -14.20
N GLU A 793 -29.07 32.63 -15.32
CA GLU A 793 -29.43 31.62 -16.33
C GLU A 793 -28.34 31.42 -17.40
N SER A 794 -27.24 32.19 -17.33
CA SER A 794 -26.09 32.03 -18.24
C SER A 794 -25.44 30.66 -18.08
N ARG A 795 -25.23 29.98 -19.20
CA ARG A 795 -24.60 28.66 -19.31
C ARG A 795 -23.55 28.75 -20.42
N ILE A 796 -22.37 29.27 -20.08
CA ILE A 796 -21.34 29.67 -21.05
C ILE A 796 -20.20 28.65 -21.05
N ALA A 797 -19.84 28.12 -22.21
CA ALA A 797 -18.59 27.39 -22.41
C ALA A 797 -17.57 28.27 -23.12
N VAL A 798 -16.34 28.32 -22.61
CA VAL A 798 -15.22 29.10 -23.14
C VAL A 798 -14.17 28.15 -23.69
N VAL A 799 -14.04 28.13 -25.01
CA VAL A 799 -13.11 27.24 -25.73
C VAL A 799 -11.99 28.04 -26.40
N GLY A 800 -10.83 27.42 -26.52
CA GLY A 800 -9.64 28.02 -27.12
C GLY A 800 -8.38 27.21 -26.82
N PRO A 801 -7.28 27.43 -27.55
CA PRO A 801 -6.01 26.75 -27.33
C PRO A 801 -5.41 27.12 -25.97
N ASN A 802 -4.57 26.26 -25.41
CA ASN A 802 -3.94 26.58 -24.13
C ASN A 802 -2.90 27.69 -24.28
N GLY A 803 -2.87 28.60 -23.30
CA GLY A 803 -2.17 29.88 -23.39
C GLY A 803 -3.00 31.06 -23.93
N ALA A 804 -4.19 30.84 -24.51
CA ALA A 804 -5.02 31.92 -25.09
C ALA A 804 -5.56 32.98 -24.08
N GLY A 805 -5.38 32.77 -22.78
CA GLY A 805 -5.88 33.67 -21.72
C GLY A 805 -7.15 33.20 -21.00
N LYS A 806 -7.65 31.98 -21.27
CA LYS A 806 -8.88 31.41 -20.65
C LYS A 806 -8.91 31.58 -19.11
N SER A 807 -7.88 31.10 -18.40
CA SER A 807 -7.78 31.23 -16.94
C SER A 807 -7.48 32.66 -16.47
N THR A 808 -6.86 33.50 -17.32
CA THR A 808 -6.66 34.94 -17.04
C THR A 808 -7.98 35.71 -17.08
N MET A 809 -8.88 35.38 -18.03
CA MET A 809 -10.26 35.86 -18.04
C MET A 809 -10.98 35.44 -16.75
N ILE A 810 -10.88 34.17 -16.32
CA ILE A 810 -11.47 33.74 -15.05
C ILE A 810 -10.94 34.57 -13.87
N LYS A 811 -9.64 34.86 -13.79
CA LYS A 811 -9.09 35.70 -12.72
C LYS A 811 -9.58 37.16 -12.76
N LEU A 812 -9.89 37.70 -13.94
CA LEU A 812 -10.57 38.99 -14.12
C LEU A 812 -12.07 38.93 -13.76
N LEU A 813 -12.72 37.77 -13.86
CA LEU A 813 -14.09 37.54 -13.36
C LEU A 813 -14.13 37.38 -11.83
N ILE A 814 -13.14 36.73 -11.23
CA ILE A 814 -13.01 36.58 -9.77
C ILE A 814 -12.56 37.89 -9.12
N GLY A 815 -11.66 38.65 -9.77
CA GLY A 815 -11.08 39.88 -9.24
C GLY A 815 -9.75 39.67 -8.51
N GLU A 816 -9.04 38.58 -8.81
CA GLU A 816 -7.63 38.42 -8.43
C GLU A 816 -6.71 39.32 -9.25
N LEU A 817 -7.16 39.71 -10.46
CA LEU A 817 -6.46 40.60 -11.37
C LEU A 817 -7.29 41.87 -11.59
N ASN A 818 -6.61 43.02 -11.58
CA ASN A 818 -7.19 44.29 -11.99
C ASN A 818 -7.02 44.47 -13.51
N PRO A 819 -8.01 45.05 -14.22
CA PRO A 819 -7.87 45.37 -15.65
C PRO A 819 -6.83 46.48 -15.86
N MET A 820 -6.18 46.49 -17.03
CA MET A 820 -5.34 47.62 -17.47
C MET A 820 -6.17 48.74 -18.12
N GLY A 821 -7.33 48.39 -18.67
CA GLY A 821 -8.30 49.31 -19.25
C GLY A 821 -9.69 48.65 -19.37
N GLY A 822 -10.72 49.44 -19.64
CA GLY A 822 -12.13 49.03 -19.58
C GLY A 822 -12.71 49.11 -18.16
N GLN A 823 -13.92 48.58 -17.97
CA GLN A 823 -14.66 48.63 -16.70
C GLN A 823 -15.18 47.24 -16.28
N VAL A 824 -15.25 47.02 -14.96
CA VAL A 824 -15.72 45.77 -14.33
C VAL A 824 -16.83 46.11 -13.36
N ASN A 825 -18.08 45.84 -13.75
CA ASN A 825 -19.26 46.05 -12.92
C ASN A 825 -19.66 44.72 -12.24
N ARG A 826 -19.97 44.76 -10.94
CA ARG A 826 -20.29 43.58 -10.13
C ARG A 826 -21.34 43.89 -9.07
N ASN A 827 -22.31 43.01 -8.92
CA ASN A 827 -23.26 43.09 -7.81
C ASN A 827 -22.57 42.74 -6.48
N GLY A 828 -22.62 43.63 -5.50
CA GLY A 828 -21.98 43.43 -4.18
C GLY A 828 -22.52 42.27 -3.34
N ARG A 829 -23.61 41.61 -3.77
CA ARG A 829 -24.12 40.35 -3.16
C ARG A 829 -23.71 39.08 -3.94
N LEU A 830 -23.02 39.22 -5.06
CA LEU A 830 -22.56 38.09 -5.87
C LEU A 830 -21.62 37.22 -5.04
N ARG A 831 -21.79 35.90 -5.13
CA ARG A 831 -20.89 34.90 -4.54
C ARG A 831 -20.37 34.04 -5.69
N VAL A 832 -19.08 34.13 -5.98
CA VAL A 832 -18.45 33.37 -7.07
C VAL A 832 -17.70 32.20 -6.45
N ALA A 833 -18.03 30.98 -6.85
CA ALA A 833 -17.20 29.81 -6.60
C ALA A 833 -16.33 29.55 -7.82
N TYR A 834 -15.04 29.33 -7.60
CA TYR A 834 -14.10 28.89 -8.61
C TYR A 834 -13.67 27.45 -8.31
N PHE A 835 -13.65 26.62 -9.34
CA PHE A 835 -12.93 25.36 -9.41
C PHE A 835 -11.91 25.50 -10.55
N GLY A 836 -10.64 25.22 -10.28
CA GLY A 836 -9.60 25.21 -11.29
C GLY A 836 -8.43 24.34 -10.85
N GLN A 837 -7.48 24.11 -11.75
CA GLN A 837 -6.47 23.04 -11.66
C GLN A 837 -5.77 22.92 -10.28
N HIS A 838 -5.36 24.04 -9.67
CA HIS A 838 -4.65 24.07 -8.38
C HIS A 838 -5.56 23.98 -7.13
N HIS A 839 -6.89 23.84 -7.26
CA HIS A 839 -7.79 23.76 -6.10
C HIS A 839 -7.56 22.52 -5.23
N LEU A 840 -6.99 21.45 -5.78
CA LEU A 840 -6.61 20.26 -5.02
C LEU A 840 -5.44 20.53 -4.06
N GLU A 841 -4.52 21.44 -4.42
CA GLU A 841 -3.39 21.88 -3.57
C GLU A 841 -3.84 22.76 -2.40
N THR A 842 -5.02 23.40 -2.54
CA THR A 842 -5.64 24.21 -1.47
C THR A 842 -6.21 23.34 -0.33
N LEU A 843 -6.29 22.02 -0.52
CA LEU A 843 -6.77 21.09 0.50
C LEU A 843 -5.61 20.63 1.39
N ASN A 844 -5.72 20.82 2.71
CA ASN A 844 -4.67 20.39 3.64
C ASN A 844 -4.62 18.83 3.71
N PRO A 845 -3.53 18.18 3.24
CA PRO A 845 -3.49 16.73 3.12
C PRO A 845 -3.47 15.99 4.47
N ALA A 846 -3.13 16.68 5.57
CA ALA A 846 -3.07 16.11 6.91
C ALA A 846 -4.44 16.11 7.63
N MET A 847 -5.44 16.84 7.13
CA MET A 847 -6.80 16.89 7.70
C MET A 847 -7.72 15.87 7.01
N SER A 848 -8.83 15.48 7.64
CA SER A 848 -9.90 14.73 6.97
C SER A 848 -10.93 15.67 6.31
N PRO A 849 -11.69 15.23 5.30
CA PRO A 849 -12.73 16.04 4.66
C PRO A 849 -13.73 16.64 5.64
N VAL A 850 -14.19 15.85 6.63
CA VAL A 850 -15.10 16.31 7.68
C VAL A 850 -14.45 17.40 8.55
N ALA A 851 -13.20 17.21 8.97
CA ALA A 851 -12.48 18.20 9.78
C ALA A 851 -12.20 19.50 9.00
N PHE A 852 -11.93 19.40 7.69
CA PHE A 852 -11.70 20.54 6.81
C PHE A 852 -12.97 21.35 6.54
N LEU A 853 -14.13 20.69 6.38
CA LEU A 853 -15.42 21.38 6.33
C LEU A 853 -15.75 22.05 7.66
N ALA A 854 -15.52 21.37 8.79
CA ALA A 854 -15.79 21.91 10.13
C ALA A 854 -14.90 23.12 10.49
N SER A 855 -13.64 23.16 10.03
CA SER A 855 -12.74 24.29 10.25
C SER A 855 -13.03 25.48 9.34
N ARG A 856 -13.47 25.25 8.09
CA ARG A 856 -13.79 26.31 7.12
C ARG A 856 -15.21 26.87 7.26
N PHE A 857 -16.17 26.09 7.75
CA PHE A 857 -17.58 26.47 7.88
C PHE A 857 -18.16 26.09 9.25
N PRO A 858 -17.60 26.58 10.37
CA PRO A 858 -18.02 26.20 11.72
C PRO A 858 -19.49 26.54 11.99
N GLY A 859 -20.15 25.67 12.77
CA GLY A 859 -21.53 25.87 13.24
C GLY A 859 -22.50 24.72 12.97
N LYS A 860 -22.14 23.73 12.15
CA LYS A 860 -22.94 22.51 11.89
C LYS A 860 -22.40 21.29 12.66
N SER A 861 -23.26 20.29 12.83
CA SER A 861 -22.89 19.00 13.42
C SER A 861 -22.02 18.14 12.49
N GLU A 862 -21.28 17.19 13.07
CA GLU A 862 -20.46 16.27 12.28
C GLU A 862 -21.29 15.43 11.30
N GLN A 863 -22.52 15.07 11.71
CA GLN A 863 -23.45 14.31 10.89
C GLN A 863 -23.90 15.09 9.65
N GLU A 864 -24.09 16.41 9.75
CA GLU A 864 -24.41 17.26 8.60
C GLU A 864 -23.26 17.35 7.60
N TYR A 865 -22.00 17.47 8.05
CA TYR A 865 -20.85 17.44 7.12
C TYR A 865 -20.73 16.08 6.44
N ARG A 866 -20.94 14.97 7.16
CA ARG A 866 -20.95 13.62 6.57
C ARG A 866 -22.10 13.43 5.57
N GLN A 867 -23.29 13.94 5.85
CA GLN A 867 -24.43 13.92 4.91
C GLN A 867 -24.16 14.77 3.66
N HIS A 868 -23.54 15.95 3.83
CA HIS A 868 -23.17 16.83 2.72
C HIS A 868 -22.09 16.19 1.83
N LEU A 869 -21.05 15.59 2.43
CA LEU A 869 -20.03 14.79 1.73
C LEU A 869 -20.64 13.58 1.00
N GLY A 870 -21.62 12.90 1.62
CA GLY A 870 -22.37 11.82 0.98
C GLY A 870 -23.10 12.27 -0.29
N ALA A 871 -23.63 13.50 -0.33
CA ALA A 871 -24.25 14.11 -1.51
C ALA A 871 -23.25 14.53 -2.62
N PHE A 872 -21.95 14.22 -2.44
CA PHE A 872 -20.90 14.28 -3.47
C PHE A 872 -20.16 12.93 -3.61
N GLY A 873 -20.77 11.83 -3.17
CA GLY A 873 -20.19 10.48 -3.32
C GLY A 873 -19.00 10.20 -2.39
N ILE A 874 -18.90 10.88 -1.24
CA ILE A 874 -17.92 10.61 -0.18
C ILE A 874 -18.67 10.03 1.03
N THR A 875 -18.83 8.71 1.05
CA THR A 875 -19.62 7.96 2.03
C THR A 875 -18.76 7.25 3.09
N GLY A 876 -19.41 6.67 4.10
CA GLY A 876 -18.79 5.75 5.06
C GLY A 876 -17.55 6.30 5.78
N LEU A 877 -16.45 5.56 5.71
CA LEU A 877 -15.18 5.90 6.37
C LEU A 877 -14.32 6.91 5.58
N THR A 878 -14.59 7.12 4.29
CA THR A 878 -13.77 7.97 3.42
C THR A 878 -13.80 9.45 3.82
N GLY A 879 -14.91 9.92 4.39
CA GLY A 879 -14.99 11.26 5.00
C GLY A 879 -14.12 11.45 6.26
N LEU A 880 -13.62 10.37 6.86
CA LEU A 880 -12.75 10.36 8.05
C LEU A 880 -11.28 10.08 7.73
N GLN A 881 -10.97 9.57 6.54
CA GLN A 881 -9.59 9.40 6.06
C GLN A 881 -8.93 10.77 5.85
N THR A 882 -7.60 10.84 5.90
CA THR A 882 -6.85 12.07 5.62
C THR A 882 -6.87 12.38 4.13
N ILE A 883 -7.07 13.66 3.78
CA ILE A 883 -7.21 14.11 2.38
C ILE A 883 -6.01 13.68 1.54
N GLY A 884 -4.80 13.63 2.09
CA GLY A 884 -3.61 13.14 1.38
C GLY A 884 -3.78 11.74 0.77
N THR A 885 -4.45 10.83 1.48
CA THR A 885 -4.65 9.42 1.08
C THR A 885 -5.79 9.20 0.09
N LEU A 886 -6.63 10.20 -0.16
CA LEU A 886 -7.74 10.11 -1.11
C LEU A 886 -7.25 10.09 -2.58
N SER A 887 -8.00 9.45 -3.46
CA SER A 887 -7.75 9.48 -4.91
C SER A 887 -7.99 10.89 -5.50
N GLY A 888 -7.50 11.16 -6.71
CA GLY A 888 -7.72 12.43 -7.41
C GLY A 888 -9.22 12.78 -7.51
N GLY A 889 -10.05 11.83 -7.96
CA GLY A 889 -11.50 12.02 -8.02
C GLY A 889 -12.17 12.21 -6.66
N GLN A 890 -11.71 11.52 -5.61
CA GLN A 890 -12.20 11.76 -4.25
C GLN A 890 -11.83 13.17 -3.75
N LYS A 891 -10.61 13.64 -4.03
CA LYS A 891 -10.17 15.02 -3.72
C LYS A 891 -11.02 16.05 -4.48
N SER A 892 -11.32 15.82 -5.77
CA SER A 892 -12.21 16.66 -6.57
C SER A 892 -13.64 16.69 -6.02
N ARG A 893 -14.22 15.55 -5.64
CA ARG A 893 -15.55 15.48 -4.99
C ARG A 893 -15.58 16.27 -3.67
N VAL A 894 -14.53 16.16 -2.85
CA VAL A 894 -14.37 16.97 -1.63
C VAL A 894 -14.27 18.46 -1.97
N ALA A 895 -13.53 18.86 -3.01
CA ALA A 895 -13.48 20.24 -3.49
C ALA A 895 -14.87 20.74 -3.97
N PHE A 896 -15.63 19.98 -4.75
CA PHE A 896 -17.01 20.32 -5.13
C PHE A 896 -17.93 20.46 -3.91
N SER A 897 -17.77 19.63 -2.88
CA SER A 897 -18.51 19.80 -1.61
C SER A 897 -18.13 21.12 -0.88
N ILE A 898 -16.86 21.50 -0.88
CA ILE A 898 -16.37 22.75 -0.28
C ILE A 898 -16.91 23.98 -1.04
N LEU A 899 -17.04 23.92 -2.36
CA LEU A 899 -17.65 24.98 -3.17
C LEU A 899 -19.17 25.04 -2.97
N SER A 900 -19.85 23.88 -2.99
CA SER A 900 -21.28 23.74 -2.67
C SER A 900 -21.65 24.37 -1.32
N MET A 901 -20.81 24.19 -0.30
CA MET A 901 -21.03 24.76 1.04
C MET A 901 -21.04 26.31 1.06
N GLN A 902 -20.40 26.97 0.08
CA GLN A 902 -20.37 28.45 -0.02
C GLN A 902 -21.68 29.06 -0.55
N ARG A 903 -22.61 28.23 -1.06
CA ARG A 903 -23.83 28.66 -1.77
C ARG A 903 -23.54 29.75 -2.83
N PRO A 904 -22.67 29.48 -3.81
CA PRO A 904 -22.37 30.43 -4.88
C PRO A 904 -23.62 30.80 -5.68
N HIS A 905 -23.55 31.94 -6.37
CA HIS A 905 -24.52 32.39 -7.37
C HIS A 905 -23.99 32.21 -8.80
N LEU A 906 -22.66 32.17 -8.94
CA LEU A 906 -21.91 31.95 -10.16
C LEU A 906 -20.84 30.89 -9.88
N LEU A 907 -20.77 29.85 -10.70
CA LEU A 907 -19.78 28.78 -10.63
C LEU A 907 -18.88 28.85 -11.87
N LEU A 908 -17.59 29.05 -11.64
CA LEU A 908 -16.54 29.05 -12.66
C LEU A 908 -15.80 27.72 -12.58
N LEU A 909 -15.74 26.97 -13.67
CA LEU A 909 -15.08 25.65 -13.74
C LEU A 909 -13.99 25.69 -14.82
N ASP A 910 -12.73 25.48 -14.44
CA ASP A 910 -11.58 25.37 -15.34
C ASP A 910 -11.07 23.92 -15.35
N GLU A 911 -11.32 23.20 -16.45
CA GLU A 911 -11.09 21.76 -16.68
C GLU A 911 -11.53 20.83 -15.52
N PRO A 912 -12.84 20.81 -15.16
CA PRO A 912 -13.38 19.97 -14.08
C PRO A 912 -13.34 18.46 -14.38
N THR A 913 -13.10 18.08 -15.63
CA THR A 913 -13.03 16.72 -16.17
C THR A 913 -11.82 15.92 -15.67
N ASN A 914 -10.66 16.56 -15.55
CA ASN A 914 -9.33 15.92 -15.49
C ASN A 914 -9.09 14.89 -14.37
N HIS A 915 -9.99 14.79 -13.39
CA HIS A 915 -9.89 13.86 -12.27
C HIS A 915 -11.22 13.17 -11.91
N LEU A 916 -12.32 13.40 -12.65
CA LEU A 916 -13.60 12.75 -12.38
C LEU A 916 -13.75 11.45 -13.16
N ASP A 917 -14.40 10.47 -12.54
CA ASP A 917 -14.88 9.27 -13.23
C ASP A 917 -15.96 9.59 -14.26
N ILE A 918 -16.09 8.73 -15.26
CA ILE A 918 -17.21 8.71 -16.23
C ILE A 918 -18.58 8.86 -15.52
N GLU A 919 -18.77 8.19 -14.38
CA GLU A 919 -19.97 8.27 -13.54
C GLU A 919 -20.10 9.62 -12.80
N GLY A 920 -19.02 10.09 -12.19
CA GLY A 920 -18.99 11.36 -11.44
C GLY A 920 -19.12 12.58 -12.35
N LEU A 921 -18.71 12.45 -13.62
CA LEU A 921 -18.89 13.46 -14.65
C LEU A 921 -20.35 13.49 -15.15
N ASP A 922 -20.97 12.32 -15.35
CA ASP A 922 -22.42 12.23 -15.61
C ASP A 922 -23.22 12.80 -14.42
N ALA A 923 -22.82 12.51 -13.17
CA ALA A 923 -23.41 13.10 -11.98
C ALA A 923 -23.28 14.63 -11.95
N LEU A 924 -22.11 15.16 -12.32
CA LEU A 924 -21.86 16.59 -12.40
C LEU A 924 -22.68 17.27 -13.50
N MET A 925 -22.80 16.68 -14.70
CA MET A 925 -23.63 17.23 -15.78
C MET A 925 -25.10 17.38 -15.34
N ASN A 926 -25.69 16.31 -14.82
CA ASN A 926 -27.07 16.32 -14.34
C ASN A 926 -27.28 17.35 -13.20
N ALA A 927 -26.28 17.49 -12.31
CA ALA A 927 -26.32 18.47 -11.23
C ALA A 927 -26.20 19.92 -11.71
N LEU A 928 -25.36 20.21 -12.71
CA LEU A 928 -25.20 21.55 -13.27
C LEU A 928 -26.39 21.96 -14.16
N GLN A 929 -26.98 21.02 -14.89
CA GLN A 929 -28.17 21.24 -15.71
C GLN A 929 -29.42 21.55 -14.86
N SER A 930 -29.54 20.93 -13.68
CA SER A 930 -30.65 21.13 -12.75
C SER A 930 -30.45 22.29 -11.74
N TRP A 931 -29.24 22.86 -11.67
CA TRP A 931 -28.92 23.96 -10.76
C TRP A 931 -29.35 25.33 -11.32
N ASN A 932 -29.69 26.28 -10.44
CA ASN A 932 -30.29 27.57 -10.79
C ASN A 932 -29.34 28.79 -10.74
N GLY A 933 -28.07 28.59 -10.35
CA GLY A 933 -27.03 29.62 -10.44
C GLY A 933 -26.38 29.69 -11.82
N GLY A 934 -25.60 30.74 -12.11
CA GLY A 934 -24.87 30.89 -13.37
C GLY A 934 -23.68 29.94 -13.47
N VAL A 935 -23.40 29.39 -14.66
CA VAL A 935 -22.24 28.50 -14.89
C VAL A 935 -21.39 29.03 -16.04
N ILE A 936 -20.09 29.14 -15.80
CA ILE A 936 -19.07 29.35 -16.84
C ILE A 936 -18.09 28.19 -16.78
N LEU A 937 -17.88 27.56 -17.92
CA LEU A 937 -17.10 26.35 -18.09
C LEU A 937 -15.95 26.59 -19.07
N ILE A 938 -14.73 26.24 -18.70
CA ILE A 938 -13.67 25.87 -19.64
C ILE A 938 -13.56 24.35 -19.56
N SER A 939 -13.72 23.69 -20.71
CA SER A 939 -13.40 22.28 -20.85
C SER A 939 -12.96 21.96 -22.27
N HIS A 940 -12.28 20.84 -22.44
CA HIS A 940 -12.06 20.20 -23.73
C HIS A 940 -13.07 19.08 -24.08
N ASP A 941 -13.95 18.64 -23.16
CA ASP A 941 -14.96 17.59 -23.43
C ASP A 941 -16.20 18.14 -24.18
N GLU A 942 -16.40 17.67 -25.41
CA GLU A 942 -17.53 18.01 -26.29
C GLU A 942 -18.90 17.69 -25.66
N ARG A 943 -19.04 16.54 -24.97
CA ARG A 943 -20.29 16.11 -24.33
C ARG A 943 -20.55 16.90 -23.06
N PHE A 944 -19.52 17.21 -22.28
CA PHE A 944 -19.66 18.07 -21.09
C PHE A 944 -20.11 19.48 -21.49
N ILE A 945 -19.52 20.06 -22.54
CA ILE A 945 -19.93 21.35 -23.11
C ILE A 945 -21.37 21.30 -23.63
N THR A 946 -21.71 20.35 -24.50
CA THR A 946 -23.05 20.29 -25.14
C THR A 946 -24.19 19.93 -24.19
N THR A 947 -23.90 19.28 -23.06
CA THR A 947 -24.93 18.95 -22.04
C THR A 947 -25.18 20.09 -21.05
N VAL A 948 -24.16 20.91 -20.76
CA VAL A 948 -24.20 21.93 -19.68
C VAL A 948 -24.30 23.37 -20.20
N SER A 949 -23.81 23.65 -21.41
CA SER A 949 -23.75 25.02 -21.97
C SER A 949 -24.81 25.29 -23.04
N ASN A 950 -25.33 26.53 -23.02
CA ASN A 950 -26.23 27.08 -24.04
C ASN A 950 -25.52 28.07 -24.97
N GLU A 951 -24.31 28.53 -24.60
CA GLU A 951 -23.52 29.47 -25.37
C GLU A 951 -22.06 29.03 -25.48
N LEU A 952 -21.51 29.00 -26.70
CA LEU A 952 -20.10 28.76 -26.95
C LEU A 952 -19.37 30.08 -27.23
N TRP A 953 -18.36 30.40 -26.43
CA TRP A 953 -17.53 31.59 -26.57
C TRP A 953 -16.10 31.16 -26.91
N VAL A 954 -15.52 31.73 -27.97
CA VAL A 954 -14.18 31.40 -28.46
C VAL A 954 -13.18 32.45 -27.96
N CYS A 955 -12.12 31.99 -27.32
CA CYS A 955 -10.98 32.78 -26.87
C CYS A 955 -9.79 32.55 -27.81
N GLY A 956 -9.38 33.59 -28.54
CA GLY A 956 -8.34 33.51 -29.57
C GLY A 956 -7.94 34.90 -30.09
N ASP A 957 -6.73 35.03 -30.62
CA ASP A 957 -6.16 36.27 -31.16
C ASP A 957 -6.27 37.51 -30.24
N GLY A 958 -6.25 37.25 -28.93
CA GLY A 958 -6.39 38.24 -27.86
C GLY A 958 -7.81 38.77 -27.64
N LYS A 959 -8.83 38.19 -28.26
CA LYS A 959 -10.25 38.54 -28.08
C LYS A 959 -11.08 37.35 -27.60
N ILE A 960 -12.28 37.66 -27.10
CA ILE A 960 -13.29 36.68 -26.71
C ILE A 960 -14.56 37.01 -27.50
N MET A 961 -15.09 36.03 -28.25
CA MET A 961 -16.22 36.23 -29.15
C MET A 961 -17.27 35.12 -28.99
N LYS A 962 -18.55 35.50 -28.89
CA LYS A 962 -19.67 34.56 -28.87
C LYS A 962 -19.86 33.91 -30.25
N TYR A 963 -19.58 32.62 -30.32
CA TYR A 963 -19.77 31.79 -31.51
C TYR A 963 -21.25 31.39 -31.64
N LYS A 964 -21.70 31.12 -32.87
CA LYS A 964 -23.13 30.90 -33.21
C LYS A 964 -23.42 29.52 -33.80
N GLY A 965 -22.51 28.56 -33.61
CA GLY A 965 -22.67 27.17 -34.03
C GLY A 965 -22.22 26.21 -32.94
N ASP A 966 -22.42 24.92 -33.18
CA ASP A 966 -22.17 23.87 -32.20
C ASP A 966 -20.68 23.53 -32.04
N VAL A 967 -20.35 22.80 -30.97
CA VAL A 967 -18.98 22.35 -30.68
C VAL A 967 -18.38 21.52 -31.82
N GLN A 968 -19.18 20.68 -32.48
CA GLN A 968 -18.74 19.90 -33.65
C GLN A 968 -18.39 20.77 -34.85
N ALA A 969 -19.16 21.84 -35.10
CA ALA A 969 -18.82 22.82 -36.13
C ALA A 969 -17.48 23.50 -35.81
N TYR A 970 -17.26 23.86 -34.53
CA TYR A 970 -16.00 24.42 -34.07
C TYR A 970 -14.82 23.42 -34.16
N LYS A 971 -14.97 22.14 -33.75
CA LYS A 971 -13.95 21.08 -33.91
C LYS A 971 -13.59 20.90 -35.40
N SER A 972 -14.59 20.85 -36.28
CA SER A 972 -14.37 20.73 -37.73
C SER A 972 -13.59 21.92 -38.32
N LEU A 973 -13.88 23.15 -37.86
CA LEU A 973 -13.22 24.37 -38.30
C LEU A 973 -11.77 24.46 -37.81
N ILE A 974 -11.47 23.97 -36.60
CA ILE A 974 -10.09 23.82 -36.13
C ILE A 974 -9.34 22.79 -36.97
N VAL A 975 -9.94 21.61 -37.22
CA VAL A 975 -9.29 20.54 -38.00
C VAL A 975 -9.04 20.97 -39.45
N SER A 976 -9.95 21.75 -40.07
CA SER A 976 -9.69 22.34 -41.39
C SER A 976 -8.57 23.37 -41.36
N ASN A 977 -8.52 24.23 -40.33
CA ASN A 977 -7.47 25.24 -40.19
C ASN A 977 -6.08 24.62 -39.91
N LEU A 978 -6.03 23.47 -39.22
CA LEU A 978 -4.80 22.68 -39.05
C LEU A 978 -4.35 22.07 -40.38
N LYS A 979 -5.27 21.44 -41.14
CA LYS A 979 -4.99 20.85 -42.46
C LYS A 979 -4.73 21.89 -43.57
N GLN A 980 -4.85 23.19 -43.27
CA GLN A 980 -4.51 24.31 -44.16
C GLN A 980 -3.21 25.04 -43.80
N LYS A 981 -2.56 24.72 -42.66
CA LYS A 981 -1.19 25.18 -42.40
C LYS A 981 -0.21 24.21 -43.08
N PRO A 982 0.68 24.71 -43.95
CA PRO A 982 1.70 23.89 -44.62
C PRO A 982 2.83 23.48 -43.68
#